data_AF-A0A937U3T5-F1
#
_entry.id   AF-A0A937U3T5-F1
#
_cell.length_a   1.000
_cell.length_b   1.000
_cell.length_c   1.000
_cell.angle_alpha   90.00
_cell.angle_beta   90.00
_cell.angle_gamma   90.00
#
_symmetry.space_group_name_H-M   'P 1'
#
loop_
_entity.id
_entity.type
_entity.pdbx_description
1 polymer ?
#
loop_
_entity_poly.entity_id
_entity_poly.type
_entity_poly.pdbx_seq_one_letter_code
_entity_poly.pdbx_strand_id
1 'polypeptide(L)'
;MNPLDTKINDHFPGLVVRKDLVKIVKGNAIVPSYVLEYLLGQYCATADEASIRTGIETVKEILRTHYVHRNEAGLVKSIIKEKGRHKVIDKVVVALNDTAGVYEAAFSNLGIKKVLVDSDTVKKHPKLLVSGVWCIVDLTYDVVEDPRASPWVLDAIKPIQLSRFDYDGYIKTRKQFTTDEWIDLLLQSIGFEPEMFGRRSKLLQLVRLIPFCERNYNLIELGPKGTGKSHLYSEFSPHGILVSGGEVTVPKLFVNNSTGKLGLVGYWDVVAFDEFAGKKKRPNKALVDIMKNYMANKSFSRGIEALGAEASMVFVGNTQHTLPYMLKHADLFDDLPEAYHDSAFLDRLHFYIPGWEVDIIRGEMFSEGYGFVVDYLAEILRTLRNHDFSQQYADHFELLTDISTRDRDAINKTFSGLMKILFPQRDATVAEIEEIFRFAVEGRKRIKDQLMRIDQTYATVRFGYTRAGQKETTLVQTIEEKQYPQHYHQDRPGEMEEEEPPNIQEEGELSNDSPSKACIPKEQHLVFQENQRGVSYDDLFGPYLKGAGKITITDPYIRLFYQARNLMEFLETVAKLKSDDEEIEVYLLTVADEFKGGQQKEYLLQMQESIWGAGIRLNWEFDETNALHARHIITDTGWKIMLDRGLDIFQHYDMNQAFSINNRLQQYRSCKAFEITYLKEQNPKAE
;
A
#
# COMPACT_ATOMS: atom_id res chain seq x y z
N MET A 1 -1.83 23.36 10.73
CA MET A 1 -0.59 22.62 10.41
C MET A 1 -0.28 21.77 11.62
N ASN A 2 -0.20 20.45 11.46
CA ASN A 2 0.04 19.54 12.58
C ASN A 2 1.55 19.54 12.97
N PRO A 3 1.94 18.92 14.10
CA PRO A 3 3.36 18.89 14.51
C PRO A 3 4.28 18.25 13.48
N LEU A 4 3.80 17.20 12.79
CA LEU A 4 4.55 16.50 11.75
C LEU A 4 4.83 17.40 10.54
N ASP A 5 3.81 18.10 10.02
CA ASP A 5 3.92 19.04 8.90
C ASP A 5 4.95 20.15 9.18
N THR A 6 4.97 20.66 10.41
CA THR A 6 5.91 21.69 10.85
C THR A 6 7.34 21.15 10.77
N LYS A 7 7.57 19.98 11.37
CA LYS A 7 8.86 19.27 11.36
C LYS A 7 9.33 18.95 9.93
N ILE A 8 8.41 18.53 9.06
CA ILE A 8 8.67 18.25 7.65
C ILE A 8 9.19 19.50 6.93
N ASN A 9 8.55 20.66 7.12
CA ASN A 9 8.97 21.91 6.49
C ASN A 9 10.32 22.43 7.03
N ASP A 10 10.57 22.30 8.33
CA ASP A 10 11.82 22.73 8.94
C ASP A 10 13.03 21.92 8.44
N HIS A 11 12.84 20.61 8.23
CA HIS A 11 13.92 19.69 7.87
C HIS A 11 14.10 19.46 6.37
N PHE A 12 13.06 19.67 5.56
CA PHE A 12 13.09 19.48 4.10
C PHE A 12 12.63 20.73 3.31
N PRO A 13 13.18 21.92 3.58
CA PRO A 13 12.77 23.15 2.91
C PRO A 13 12.98 23.05 1.40
N GLY A 14 11.94 23.38 0.62
CA GLY A 14 11.98 23.33 -0.85
C GLY A 14 11.93 21.92 -1.46
N LEU A 15 11.81 20.86 -0.66
CA LEU A 15 11.74 19.46 -1.10
C LEU A 15 10.37 18.83 -0.81
N VAL A 16 9.48 19.58 -0.17
CA VAL A 16 8.14 19.16 0.26
C VAL A 16 7.09 20.15 -0.24
N VAL A 17 5.89 19.64 -0.44
CA VAL A 17 4.74 20.42 -0.91
C VAL A 17 3.47 19.90 -0.25
N ARG A 18 2.51 20.81 -0.05
CA ARG A 18 1.20 20.45 0.47
C ARG A 18 0.38 19.73 -0.60
N LYS A 19 -0.13 18.53 -0.27
CA LYS A 19 -0.61 17.56 -1.28
C LYS A 19 -2.02 17.84 -1.82
N ASP A 20 -2.84 18.56 -1.07
CA ASP A 20 -4.15 19.08 -1.52
C ASP A 20 -4.04 20.02 -2.73
N LEU A 21 -2.95 20.79 -2.82
CA LEU A 21 -2.76 21.83 -3.83
C LEU A 21 -2.78 21.30 -5.27
N VAL A 22 -2.33 20.06 -5.47
CA VAL A 22 -2.34 19.43 -6.79
C VAL A 22 -3.76 19.37 -7.35
N LYS A 23 -4.76 19.02 -6.52
CA LYS A 23 -6.17 18.96 -6.93
C LYS A 23 -6.71 20.35 -7.31
N ILE A 24 -6.30 21.38 -6.58
CA ILE A 24 -6.72 22.78 -6.80
C ILE A 24 -6.19 23.30 -8.15
N VAL A 25 -4.96 22.94 -8.50
CA VAL A 25 -4.28 23.46 -9.69
C VAL A 25 -4.60 22.64 -10.94
N LYS A 26 -4.79 21.32 -10.81
CA LYS A 26 -4.99 20.41 -11.94
C LYS A 26 -6.14 20.85 -12.85
N GLY A 27 -7.26 21.30 -12.28
CA GLY A 27 -8.40 21.83 -13.04
C GLY A 27 -8.78 20.93 -14.22
N ASN A 28 -8.76 21.49 -15.44
CA ASN A 28 -8.97 20.77 -16.71
C ASN A 28 -7.67 20.46 -17.47
N ALA A 29 -6.50 20.80 -16.92
CA ALA A 29 -5.22 20.61 -17.60
C ALA A 29 -4.81 19.13 -17.56
N ILE A 30 -4.55 18.54 -18.73
CA ILE A 30 -4.10 17.14 -18.87
C ILE A 30 -2.57 17.08 -18.66
N VAL A 31 -2.14 17.48 -17.47
CA VAL A 31 -0.73 17.54 -17.06
C VAL A 31 -0.49 16.47 -15.99
N PRO A 32 0.58 15.66 -16.08
CA PRO A 32 0.90 14.68 -15.04
C PRO A 32 1.10 15.33 -13.68
N SER A 33 0.70 14.63 -12.61
CA SER A 33 0.69 15.21 -11.25
C SER A 33 2.09 15.61 -10.77
N TYR A 34 3.14 14.86 -11.14
CA TYR A 34 4.53 15.23 -10.81
C TYR A 34 4.99 16.55 -11.44
N VAL A 35 4.44 16.94 -12.61
CA VAL A 35 4.74 18.23 -13.24
C VAL A 35 4.11 19.36 -12.45
N LEU A 36 2.87 19.17 -11.99
CA LEU A 36 2.17 20.13 -11.13
C LEU A 36 2.89 20.29 -9.80
N GLU A 37 3.30 19.19 -9.16
CA GLU A 37 4.06 19.22 -7.92
C GLU A 37 5.41 19.91 -8.07
N TYR A 38 6.11 19.73 -9.19
CA TYR A 38 7.36 20.44 -9.45
C TYR A 38 7.14 21.96 -9.53
N LEU A 39 6.09 22.41 -10.23
CA LEU A 39 5.76 23.84 -10.31
C LEU A 39 5.35 24.37 -8.93
N LEU A 40 4.52 23.62 -8.20
CA LEU A 40 4.11 24.00 -6.85
C LEU A 40 5.28 24.02 -5.87
N GLY A 41 6.25 23.11 -6.00
CA GLY A 41 7.48 23.14 -5.21
C GLY A 41 8.35 24.37 -5.46
N GLN A 42 8.20 25.06 -6.60
CA GLN A 42 8.92 26.31 -6.88
C GLN A 42 8.23 27.55 -6.34
N TYR A 43 6.89 27.57 -6.36
CA TYR A 43 6.11 28.77 -6.05
C TYR A 43 5.33 28.69 -4.73
N CYS A 44 5.19 27.50 -4.14
CA CYS A 44 4.42 27.22 -2.93
C CYS A 44 5.22 26.45 -1.85
N ALA A 45 6.56 26.50 -1.87
CA ALA A 45 7.42 25.86 -0.87
C ALA A 45 7.52 26.67 0.44
N THR A 46 6.39 27.12 0.97
CA THR A 46 6.32 27.92 2.20
C THR A 46 5.10 27.52 3.02
N ALA A 47 5.15 27.66 4.34
CA ALA A 47 3.99 27.44 5.21
C ALA A 47 3.01 28.63 5.28
N ASP A 48 3.36 29.78 4.68
CA ASP A 48 2.51 30.98 4.69
C ASP A 48 1.37 30.89 3.67
N GLU A 49 0.12 30.87 4.17
CA GLU A 49 -1.09 30.75 3.36
C GLU A 49 -1.26 31.86 2.32
N ALA A 50 -0.82 33.09 2.62
CA ALA A 50 -0.91 34.19 1.67
C ALA A 50 0.02 33.94 0.47
N SER A 51 1.27 33.57 0.75
CA SER A 51 2.27 33.20 -0.25
C SER A 51 1.82 31.98 -1.08
N ILE A 52 1.25 30.95 -0.45
CA ILE A 52 0.71 29.77 -1.14
C ILE A 52 -0.38 30.18 -2.14
N ARG A 53 -1.32 31.06 -1.75
CA ARG A 53 -2.40 31.51 -2.66
C ARG A 53 -1.85 32.25 -3.88
N THR A 54 -0.89 33.15 -3.68
CA THR A 54 -0.20 33.83 -4.78
C THR A 54 0.57 32.85 -5.66
N GLY A 55 1.22 31.85 -5.05
CA GLY A 55 1.92 30.78 -5.75
C GLY A 55 0.98 29.95 -6.62
N ILE A 56 -0.19 29.56 -6.11
CA ILE A 56 -1.23 28.82 -6.86
C ILE A 56 -1.66 29.60 -8.11
N GLU A 57 -1.96 30.89 -7.97
CA GLU A 57 -2.38 31.72 -9.12
C GLU A 57 -1.24 31.87 -10.13
N THR A 58 0.01 31.97 -9.67
CA THR A 58 1.19 31.98 -10.54
C THR A 58 1.32 30.68 -11.32
N VAL A 59 1.15 29.52 -10.67
CA VAL A 59 1.21 28.21 -11.33
C VAL A 59 0.07 28.04 -12.35
N LYS A 60 -1.16 28.45 -11.99
CA LYS A 60 -2.29 28.43 -12.93
C LYS A 60 -2.00 29.30 -14.16
N GLU A 61 -1.40 30.47 -13.97
CA GLU A 61 -1.06 31.37 -15.08
C GLU A 61 0.04 30.79 -15.99
N ILE A 62 1.05 30.16 -15.39
CA ILE A 62 2.11 29.44 -16.12
C ILE A 62 1.49 28.34 -16.98
N LEU A 63 0.60 27.52 -16.41
CA LEU A 63 -0.06 26.45 -17.15
C LEU A 63 -0.93 27.04 -18.27
N ARG A 64 -1.75 28.05 -17.98
CA ARG A 64 -2.63 28.69 -18.98
C ARG A 64 -1.86 29.28 -20.16
N THR A 65 -0.68 29.87 -19.90
CA THR A 65 0.08 30.60 -20.92
C THR A 65 1.04 29.69 -21.68
N HIS A 66 1.67 28.73 -20.99
CA HIS A 66 2.79 27.99 -21.55
C HIS A 66 2.47 26.53 -21.85
N TYR A 67 1.43 25.93 -21.25
CA TYR A 67 1.09 24.54 -21.56
C TYR A 67 0.53 24.41 -22.98
N VAL A 68 1.08 23.48 -23.75
CA VAL A 68 0.63 23.26 -25.12
C VAL A 68 -0.50 22.23 -25.13
N HIS A 69 -1.72 22.70 -25.37
CA HIS A 69 -2.84 21.82 -25.72
C HIS A 69 -2.73 21.37 -27.18
N ARG A 70 -2.87 20.06 -27.44
CA ARG A 70 -2.70 19.49 -28.80
C ARG A 70 -3.62 20.11 -29.86
N ASN A 71 -4.85 20.43 -29.49
CA ASN A 71 -5.83 21.09 -30.36
C ASN A 71 -5.49 22.56 -30.65
N GLU A 72 -4.65 23.20 -29.83
CA GLU A 72 -4.24 24.61 -29.96
C GLU A 72 -2.79 24.75 -30.46
N ALA A 73 -2.13 23.66 -30.84
CA ALA A 73 -0.74 23.66 -31.29
C ALA A 73 -0.50 24.64 -32.45
N GLY A 74 -1.46 24.79 -33.37
CA GLY A 74 -1.38 25.77 -34.46
C GLY A 74 -1.39 27.22 -33.99
N LEU A 75 -2.19 27.53 -32.97
CA LEU A 75 -2.25 28.87 -32.37
C LEU A 75 -0.92 29.19 -31.67
N VAL A 76 -0.40 28.26 -30.86
CA VAL A 76 0.89 28.43 -30.16
C VAL A 76 2.03 28.62 -31.16
N LYS A 77 2.07 27.88 -32.27
CA LYS A 77 3.04 28.09 -33.36
C LYS A 77 2.96 29.51 -33.94
N SER A 78 1.75 30.01 -34.18
CA SER A 78 1.55 31.39 -34.65
C SER A 78 2.04 32.40 -33.62
N ILE A 79 1.78 32.18 -32.33
CA ILE A 79 2.25 33.06 -31.25
C ILE A 79 3.79 33.11 -31.22
N ILE A 80 4.46 31.96 -31.33
CA ILE A 80 5.94 31.92 -31.40
C ILE A 80 6.44 32.70 -32.61
N LYS A 81 5.82 32.51 -33.79
CA LYS A 81 6.20 33.22 -35.01
C LYS A 81 6.02 34.73 -34.90
N GLU A 82 4.87 35.20 -34.44
CA GLU A 82 4.55 36.63 -34.37
C GLU A 82 5.33 37.35 -33.27
N LYS A 83 5.58 36.69 -32.12
CA LYS A 83 6.35 37.27 -31.01
C LYS A 83 7.86 37.05 -31.14
N GLY A 84 8.30 36.22 -32.09
CA GLY A 84 9.69 35.78 -32.25
C GLY A 84 10.17 34.76 -31.22
N ARG A 85 9.70 34.84 -29.97
CA ARG A 85 10.05 33.93 -28.87
C ARG A 85 8.85 33.60 -27.98
N HIS A 86 8.75 32.36 -27.52
CA HIS A 86 7.77 31.96 -26.51
C HIS A 86 8.25 30.78 -25.65
N LYS A 87 7.81 30.75 -24.39
CA LYS A 87 7.99 29.59 -23.50
C LYS A 87 6.85 28.59 -23.70
N VAL A 88 7.21 27.31 -23.79
CA VAL A 88 6.24 26.21 -23.87
C VAL A 88 6.55 25.13 -22.83
N ILE A 89 5.51 24.49 -22.31
CA ILE A 89 5.59 23.27 -21.49
C ILE A 89 5.08 22.12 -22.36
N ASP A 90 5.99 21.20 -22.71
CA ASP A 90 5.69 20.06 -23.58
C ASP A 90 6.60 18.88 -23.23
N LYS A 91 6.21 17.69 -23.67
CA LYS A 91 7.02 16.48 -23.62
C LYS A 91 7.94 16.42 -24.85
N VAL A 92 9.24 16.50 -24.60
CA VAL A 92 10.31 16.56 -25.62
C VAL A 92 11.06 15.24 -25.68
N VAL A 93 11.14 14.65 -26.87
CA VAL A 93 11.98 13.48 -27.19
C VAL A 93 13.09 13.95 -28.11
N VAL A 94 14.32 13.48 -27.92
CA VAL A 94 15.47 13.74 -28.78
C VAL A 94 15.89 12.45 -29.47
N ALA A 95 16.38 12.53 -30.71
CA ALA A 95 17.00 11.42 -31.41
C ALA A 95 18.28 11.88 -32.09
N LEU A 96 19.27 10.98 -32.21
CA LEU A 96 20.42 11.21 -33.08
C LEU A 96 19.99 11.00 -34.53
N ASN A 97 20.22 12.00 -35.37
CA ASN A 97 20.15 11.85 -36.81
C ASN A 97 21.52 11.40 -37.32
N ASP A 98 21.70 10.09 -37.47
CA ASP A 98 22.98 9.46 -37.84
C ASP A 98 23.53 9.95 -39.19
N THR A 99 22.64 10.35 -40.11
CA THR A 99 23.05 10.84 -41.44
C THR A 99 23.59 12.26 -41.42
N ALA A 100 23.07 13.10 -40.52
CA ALA A 100 23.47 14.50 -40.38
C ALA A 100 24.44 14.74 -39.20
N GLY A 101 24.63 13.75 -38.31
CA GLY A 101 25.51 13.87 -37.15
C GLY A 101 25.01 14.83 -36.07
N VAL A 102 23.71 15.11 -36.02
CA VAL A 102 23.09 16.10 -35.11
C VAL A 102 21.97 15.48 -34.27
N TYR A 103 21.73 16.05 -33.10
CA TYR A 103 20.58 15.69 -32.28
C TYR A 103 19.37 16.53 -32.65
N GLU A 104 18.23 15.87 -32.83
CA GLU A 104 16.97 16.48 -33.22
C GLU A 104 15.88 16.19 -32.18
N ALA A 105 15.27 17.23 -31.64
CA ALA A 105 14.10 17.17 -30.77
C ALA A 105 12.79 17.10 -31.57
N ALA A 106 11.84 16.37 -30.98
CA ALA A 106 10.45 16.27 -31.37
C ALA A 106 9.55 16.58 -30.16
N PHE A 107 8.55 17.42 -30.38
CA PHE A 107 7.62 17.90 -29.37
C PHE A 107 6.30 17.18 -29.50
N SER A 108 5.81 16.62 -28.39
CA SER A 108 4.65 15.73 -28.41
C SER A 108 3.34 16.47 -28.65
N ASN A 109 3.14 17.62 -28.00
CA ASN A 109 1.90 18.36 -28.09
C ASN A 109 1.95 19.45 -29.16
N LEU A 110 3.06 20.18 -29.27
CA LEU A 110 3.27 21.18 -30.31
C LEU A 110 3.43 20.54 -31.69
N GLY A 111 3.87 19.28 -31.75
CA GLY A 111 3.97 18.52 -33.00
C GLY A 111 5.03 19.06 -33.97
N ILE A 112 6.06 19.74 -33.46
CA ILE A 112 7.25 20.13 -34.24
C ILE A 112 8.31 19.04 -34.12
N LYS A 113 9.15 18.91 -35.15
CA LYS A 113 10.22 17.91 -35.27
C LYS A 113 11.45 18.56 -35.89
N LYS A 114 12.59 17.87 -35.81
CA LYS A 114 13.87 18.31 -36.38
C LYS A 114 14.43 19.58 -35.72
N VAL A 115 14.03 19.87 -34.50
CA VAL A 115 14.55 21.02 -33.74
C VAL A 115 15.94 20.66 -33.25
N LEU A 116 16.97 21.41 -33.64
CA LEU A 116 18.35 21.05 -33.28
C LEU A 116 18.56 21.19 -31.76
N VAL A 117 19.30 20.23 -31.19
CA VAL A 117 19.69 20.22 -29.78
C VAL A 117 21.19 20.08 -29.69
N ASP A 118 21.83 20.87 -28.83
CA ASP A 118 23.27 20.76 -28.61
C ASP A 118 23.63 19.46 -27.87
N SER A 119 24.83 18.96 -28.12
CA SER A 119 25.29 17.70 -27.54
C SER A 119 25.44 17.76 -26.01
N ASP A 120 25.69 18.93 -25.42
CA ASP A 120 25.92 19.05 -23.99
C ASP A 120 24.61 18.96 -23.20
N THR A 121 23.52 19.53 -23.75
CA THR A 121 22.16 19.32 -23.25
C THR A 121 21.80 17.84 -23.23
N VAL A 122 22.10 17.11 -24.31
CA VAL A 122 21.82 15.67 -24.40
C VAL A 122 22.64 14.87 -23.38
N LYS A 123 23.92 15.19 -23.22
CA LYS A 123 24.79 14.57 -22.21
C LYS A 123 24.30 14.81 -20.78
N LYS A 124 23.83 16.02 -20.48
CA LYS A 124 23.27 16.39 -19.17
C LYS A 124 21.92 15.71 -18.91
N HIS A 125 21.14 15.49 -19.96
CA HIS A 125 19.77 14.97 -19.86
C HIS A 125 19.56 13.77 -20.79
N PRO A 126 20.24 12.63 -20.56
CA PRO A 126 20.24 11.48 -21.47
C PRO A 126 18.83 10.87 -21.64
N LYS A 127 17.92 11.06 -20.68
CA LYS A 127 16.52 10.61 -20.76
C LYS A 127 15.75 11.23 -21.94
N LEU A 128 16.19 12.39 -22.45
CA LEU A 128 15.61 12.98 -23.65
C LEU A 128 15.70 12.03 -24.84
N LEU A 129 16.74 11.18 -24.93
CA LEU A 129 16.98 10.26 -26.05
C LEU A 129 16.05 9.03 -26.10
N VAL A 130 15.24 8.83 -25.07
CA VAL A 130 14.62 7.53 -24.81
C VAL A 130 13.11 7.58 -24.92
N SER A 131 12.45 8.17 -23.93
CA SER A 131 10.99 8.20 -23.80
C SER A 131 10.42 9.62 -23.79
N GLY A 132 11.32 10.61 -23.83
CA GLY A 132 11.05 12.03 -23.75
C GLY A 132 10.67 12.49 -22.35
N VAL A 133 11.05 13.72 -22.02
CA VAL A 133 10.85 14.31 -20.70
C VAL A 133 9.96 15.54 -20.84
N TRP A 134 9.13 15.81 -19.82
CA TRP A 134 8.43 17.09 -19.76
C TRP A 134 9.44 18.21 -19.49
N CYS A 135 9.40 19.23 -20.33
CA CYS A 135 10.35 20.32 -20.30
C CYS A 135 9.64 21.65 -20.39
N ILE A 136 10.21 22.66 -19.73
CA ILE A 136 9.96 24.07 -20.03
C ILE A 136 10.98 24.46 -21.09
N VAL A 137 10.52 24.86 -22.27
CA VAL A 137 11.37 25.17 -23.42
C VAL A 137 11.15 26.60 -23.87
N ASP A 138 12.24 27.35 -24.06
CA ASP A 138 12.24 28.59 -24.82
C ASP A 138 12.41 28.28 -26.31
N LEU A 139 11.38 28.56 -27.10
CA LEU A 139 11.39 28.37 -28.55
C LEU A 139 11.37 29.71 -29.28
N THR A 140 12.14 29.76 -30.35
CA THR A 140 12.18 30.85 -31.32
C THR A 140 11.82 30.33 -32.71
N TYR A 141 11.32 31.22 -33.56
CA TYR A 141 11.00 30.91 -34.94
C TYR A 141 11.72 31.87 -35.87
N ASP A 142 12.61 31.32 -36.69
CA ASP A 142 13.39 32.06 -37.67
C ASP A 142 13.06 31.59 -39.09
N VAL A 143 12.92 32.55 -40.01
CA VAL A 143 12.71 32.24 -41.43
C VAL A 143 14.04 31.81 -42.02
N VAL A 144 14.16 30.51 -42.33
CA VAL A 144 15.36 29.94 -42.93
C VAL A 144 15.19 29.85 -44.45
N GLU A 145 16.21 30.24 -45.21
CA GLU A 145 16.20 30.16 -46.68
C GLU A 145 16.35 28.70 -47.18
N ASP A 146 17.03 27.84 -46.42
CA ASP A 146 17.18 26.42 -46.75
C ASP A 146 15.89 25.64 -46.36
N PRO A 147 15.17 25.04 -47.33
CA PRO A 147 13.99 24.23 -47.05
C PRO A 147 14.25 22.98 -46.19
N ARG A 148 15.51 22.56 -46.04
CA ARG A 148 15.90 21.40 -45.23
C ARG A 148 16.18 21.76 -43.77
N ALA A 149 16.44 23.02 -43.48
CA ALA A 149 16.68 23.49 -42.12
C ALA A 149 15.37 23.66 -41.34
N SER A 150 15.39 23.32 -40.05
CA SER A 150 14.23 23.56 -39.18
C SER A 150 14.11 25.06 -38.90
N PRO A 151 12.94 25.68 -39.11
CA PRO A 151 12.70 27.08 -38.73
C PRO A 151 12.51 27.27 -37.22
N TRP A 152 12.40 26.17 -36.48
CA TRP A 152 12.29 26.17 -35.03
C TRP A 152 13.68 26.07 -34.42
N VAL A 153 14.01 27.04 -33.57
CA VAL A 153 15.26 27.11 -32.83
C VAL A 153 14.97 26.92 -31.35
N LEU A 154 15.81 26.10 -30.70
CA LEU A 154 15.74 25.82 -29.26
C LEU A 154 16.76 26.72 -28.55
N ASP A 155 16.28 27.74 -27.86
CA ASP A 155 17.14 28.66 -27.11
C ASP A 155 17.55 28.04 -25.77
N ALA A 156 16.59 27.43 -25.07
CA ALA A 156 16.83 26.79 -23.79
C ALA A 156 15.82 25.67 -23.54
N ILE A 157 16.28 24.60 -22.91
CA ILE A 157 15.45 23.48 -22.46
C ILE A 157 15.76 23.18 -21.00
N LYS A 158 14.72 23.21 -20.17
CA LYS A 158 14.80 22.85 -18.76
C LYS A 158 13.87 21.67 -18.49
N PRO A 159 14.39 20.45 -18.34
CA PRO A 159 13.60 19.32 -17.87
C PRO A 159 12.95 19.63 -16.52
N ILE A 160 11.70 19.20 -16.37
CA ILE A 160 10.93 19.28 -15.13
C ILE A 160 11.37 18.12 -14.25
N GLN A 161 12.61 18.24 -13.76
CA GLN A 161 13.32 17.28 -12.91
C GLN A 161 14.18 18.04 -11.89
N LEU A 162 14.46 17.44 -10.75
CA LEU A 162 15.41 17.93 -9.76
C LEU A 162 16.82 17.95 -10.34
N SER A 163 17.52 19.03 -10.08
CA SER A 163 18.86 19.28 -10.63
C SER A 163 19.94 18.39 -10.00
N ARG A 164 19.81 18.02 -8.72
CA ARG A 164 20.73 17.11 -8.01
C ARG A 164 20.10 16.57 -6.73
N PHE A 165 20.22 15.26 -6.50
CA PHE A 165 19.83 14.61 -5.25
C PHE A 165 21.03 14.55 -4.27
N ASP A 166 20.81 14.99 -3.03
CA ASP A 166 21.78 14.90 -1.93
C ASP A 166 21.43 13.71 -1.01
N TYR A 167 22.11 12.59 -1.25
CA TYR A 167 21.88 11.36 -0.48
C TYR A 167 22.34 11.48 0.98
N ASP A 168 23.51 12.07 1.23
CA ASP A 168 24.06 12.18 2.58
C ASP A 168 23.20 13.12 3.44
N GLY A 169 22.73 14.23 2.85
CA GLY A 169 21.76 15.12 3.47
C GLY A 169 20.46 14.39 3.83
N TYR A 170 19.90 13.60 2.90
CA TYR A 170 18.70 12.80 3.13
C TYR A 170 18.85 11.82 4.30
N ILE A 171 19.95 11.06 4.36
CA ILE A 171 20.24 10.13 5.45
C ILE A 171 20.36 10.85 6.80
N LYS A 172 21.07 11.98 6.83
CA LYS A 172 21.23 12.77 8.05
C LYS A 172 19.90 13.31 8.56
N THR A 173 19.05 13.79 7.65
CA THR A 173 17.75 14.35 7.99
C THR A 173 16.76 13.26 8.42
N ARG A 174 16.79 12.07 7.78
CA ARG A 174 15.98 10.91 8.19
C ARG A 174 16.13 10.58 9.68
N LYS A 175 17.33 10.73 10.26
CA LYS A 175 17.60 10.48 11.68
C LYS A 175 16.88 11.44 12.65
N GLN A 176 16.31 12.54 12.15
CA GLN A 176 15.54 13.48 12.96
C GLN A 176 14.10 13.01 13.18
N PHE A 177 13.64 11.98 12.47
CA PHE A 177 12.29 11.45 12.52
C PHE A 177 12.24 10.09 13.23
N THR A 178 11.20 9.85 14.02
CA THR A 178 10.90 8.49 14.49
C THR A 178 10.45 7.61 13.32
N THR A 179 10.39 6.30 13.53
CA THR A 179 9.93 5.36 12.49
C THR A 179 8.47 5.62 12.10
N ASP A 180 7.59 5.89 13.07
CA ASP A 180 6.17 6.20 12.79
C ASP A 180 6.01 7.52 12.03
N GLU A 181 6.67 8.60 12.47
CA GLU A 181 6.66 9.88 11.77
C GLU A 181 7.18 9.75 10.33
N TRP A 182 8.21 8.91 10.14
CA TRP A 182 8.79 8.68 8.82
C TRP A 182 7.85 7.93 7.88
N ILE A 183 7.19 6.88 8.38
CA ILE A 183 6.17 6.16 7.63
C ILE A 183 5.04 7.12 7.24
N ASP A 184 4.60 7.97 8.17
CA ASP A 184 3.53 8.94 7.94
C ASP A 184 3.92 9.96 6.87
N LEU A 185 5.15 10.50 6.92
CA LEU A 185 5.67 11.36 5.86
C LEU A 185 5.71 10.65 4.49
N LEU A 186 6.12 9.37 4.43
CA LEU A 186 6.11 8.61 3.18
C LEU A 186 4.69 8.39 2.65
N LEU A 187 3.72 8.12 3.53
CA LEU A 187 2.30 7.98 3.19
C LEU A 187 1.73 9.31 2.65
N GLN A 188 2.00 10.43 3.32
CA GLN A 188 1.64 11.76 2.81
C GLN A 188 2.31 12.03 1.45
N SER A 189 3.56 11.61 1.27
CA SER A 189 4.30 11.80 0.02
C SER A 189 3.66 11.08 -1.18
N ILE A 190 3.06 9.91 -0.96
CA ILE A 190 2.28 9.18 -1.99
C ILE A 190 0.81 9.62 -2.06
N GLY A 191 0.40 10.58 -1.21
CA GLY A 191 -0.89 11.27 -1.26
C GLY A 191 -1.95 10.76 -0.27
N PHE A 192 -1.60 9.89 0.67
CA PHE A 192 -2.54 9.29 1.64
C PHE A 192 -2.47 9.93 3.02
N GLU A 193 -3.62 10.05 3.68
CA GLU A 193 -3.74 10.55 5.05
C GLU A 193 -3.36 9.46 6.06
N PRO A 194 -2.23 9.55 6.78
CA PRO A 194 -1.73 8.43 7.58
C PRO A 194 -2.64 7.98 8.71
N GLU A 195 -3.45 8.88 9.28
CA GLU A 195 -4.38 8.55 10.36
C GLU A 195 -5.49 7.57 9.93
N MET A 196 -5.76 7.48 8.62
CA MET A 196 -6.77 6.57 8.05
C MET A 196 -6.25 5.14 7.86
N PHE A 197 -4.97 4.87 8.11
CA PHE A 197 -4.35 3.59 7.84
C PHE A 197 -3.74 2.97 9.10
N GLY A 198 -4.02 1.69 9.29
CA GLY A 198 -3.28 0.83 10.21
C GLY A 198 -1.82 0.61 9.81
N ARG A 199 -0.96 0.14 10.72
CA ARG A 199 0.48 -0.03 10.45
C ARG A 199 0.73 -1.02 9.32
N ARG A 200 0.00 -2.15 9.30
CA ARG A 200 0.03 -3.13 8.21
C ARG A 200 -0.43 -2.53 6.88
N SER A 201 -1.50 -1.74 6.88
CA SER A 201 -2.00 -1.08 5.68
C SER A 201 -0.99 -0.07 5.13
N LYS A 202 -0.28 0.66 6.00
CA LYS A 202 0.84 1.53 5.62
C LYS A 202 1.96 0.73 4.96
N LEU A 203 2.37 -0.41 5.54
CA LEU A 203 3.39 -1.28 4.94
C LEU A 203 2.96 -1.81 3.56
N LEU A 204 1.69 -2.23 3.38
CA LEU A 204 1.17 -2.64 2.08
C LEU A 204 1.25 -1.52 1.03
N GLN A 205 1.00 -0.26 1.40
CA GLN A 205 1.20 0.88 0.50
C GLN A 205 2.68 1.07 0.15
N LEU A 206 3.57 0.94 1.13
CA LEU A 206 5.01 1.10 0.91
C LEU A 206 5.63 -0.03 0.08
N VAL A 207 5.09 -1.25 0.10
CA VAL A 207 5.53 -2.33 -0.80
C VAL A 207 5.40 -1.91 -2.27
N ARG A 208 4.39 -1.10 -2.62
CA ARG A 208 4.22 -0.59 -3.99
C ARG A 208 5.38 0.31 -4.44
N LEU A 209 6.18 0.84 -3.51
CA LEU A 209 7.39 1.63 -3.81
C LEU A 209 8.64 0.76 -4.06
N ILE A 210 8.67 -0.49 -3.58
CA ILE A 210 9.83 -1.39 -3.73
C ILE A 210 10.29 -1.54 -5.18
N PRO A 211 9.41 -1.70 -6.20
CA PRO A 211 9.83 -1.77 -7.60
C PRO A 211 10.75 -0.61 -8.04
N PHE A 212 10.60 0.58 -7.44
CA PHE A 212 11.41 1.75 -7.74
C PHE A 212 12.78 1.72 -7.05
N CYS A 213 12.93 1.11 -5.86
CA CYS A 213 14.20 1.03 -5.12
C CYS A 213 14.93 -0.31 -5.20
N GLU A 214 14.30 -1.34 -5.75
CA GLU A 214 14.89 -2.64 -6.02
C GLU A 214 14.94 -2.94 -7.52
N ARG A 215 16.06 -3.50 -7.97
CA ARG A 215 16.26 -3.87 -9.39
C ARG A 215 15.58 -5.21 -9.67
N ASN A 216 14.83 -5.28 -10.77
CA ASN A 216 14.14 -6.49 -11.22
C ASN A 216 13.32 -7.12 -10.08
N TYR A 217 12.47 -6.30 -9.46
CA TYR A 217 11.52 -6.72 -8.44
C TYR A 217 10.14 -6.92 -9.08
N ASN A 218 9.78 -8.18 -9.25
CA ASN A 218 8.49 -8.63 -9.77
C ASN A 218 7.44 -8.65 -8.66
N LEU A 219 6.39 -7.85 -8.82
CA LEU A 219 5.32 -7.64 -7.85
C LEU A 219 3.98 -7.95 -8.51
N ILE A 220 3.04 -8.55 -7.78
CA ILE A 220 1.66 -8.69 -8.23
C ILE A 220 0.70 -8.14 -7.18
N GLU A 221 -0.34 -7.45 -7.64
CA GLU A 221 -1.44 -6.98 -6.82
C GLU A 221 -2.76 -7.36 -7.48
N LEU A 222 -3.53 -8.21 -6.80
CA LEU A 222 -4.88 -8.61 -7.21
C LEU A 222 -5.86 -8.31 -6.08
N GLY A 223 -7.01 -7.75 -6.43
CA GLY A 223 -8.08 -7.52 -5.46
C GLY A 223 -9.26 -6.73 -6.02
N PRO A 224 -10.18 -6.27 -5.16
CA PRO A 224 -11.38 -5.55 -5.57
C PRO A 224 -11.09 -4.25 -6.32
N LYS A 225 -12.06 -3.76 -7.11
CA LYS A 225 -11.94 -2.49 -7.82
C LYS A 225 -11.90 -1.31 -6.84
N GLY A 226 -11.20 -0.23 -7.22
CA GLY A 226 -11.20 1.03 -6.45
C GLY A 226 -10.13 1.16 -5.35
N THR A 227 -9.18 0.23 -5.26
CA THR A 227 -8.09 0.22 -4.23
C THR A 227 -6.82 0.98 -4.66
N GLY A 228 -6.89 1.79 -5.73
CA GLY A 228 -5.78 2.63 -6.23
C GLY A 228 -4.56 1.91 -6.82
N LYS A 229 -4.71 0.63 -7.16
CA LYS A 229 -3.60 -0.26 -7.59
C LYS A 229 -2.74 0.32 -8.73
N SER A 230 -3.36 1.01 -9.69
CA SER A 230 -2.67 1.55 -10.87
C SER A 230 -2.15 2.98 -10.68
N HIS A 231 -2.70 3.74 -9.71
CA HIS A 231 -2.48 5.18 -9.58
C HIS A 231 -1.01 5.53 -9.32
N LEU A 232 -0.35 4.76 -8.45
CA LEU A 232 1.06 4.96 -8.14
C LEU A 232 1.91 4.86 -9.42
N TYR A 233 1.77 3.80 -10.19
CA TYR A 233 2.65 3.57 -11.35
C TYR A 233 2.41 4.51 -12.54
N SER A 234 1.26 5.22 -12.59
CA SER A 234 0.98 6.23 -13.61
C SER A 234 1.44 7.64 -13.23
N GLU A 235 1.34 8.02 -11.95
CA GLU A 235 1.46 9.43 -11.53
C GLU A 235 2.66 9.71 -10.62
N PHE A 236 3.23 8.69 -9.98
CA PHE A 236 4.23 8.84 -8.91
C PHE A 236 5.67 9.01 -9.36
N SER A 237 6.04 8.68 -10.60
CA SER A 237 7.46 8.72 -10.95
C SER A 237 7.70 8.94 -12.43
N PRO A 238 8.67 9.79 -12.79
CA PRO A 238 9.15 9.90 -14.15
C PRO A 238 9.93 8.65 -14.61
N HIS A 239 10.20 7.69 -13.70
CA HIS A 239 10.93 6.45 -13.98
C HIS A 239 10.04 5.20 -14.07
N GLY A 240 8.72 5.36 -13.93
CA GLY A 240 7.73 4.30 -14.11
C GLY A 240 6.89 4.49 -15.37
N ILE A 241 6.47 3.39 -15.98
CA ILE A 241 5.48 3.40 -17.05
C ILE A 241 4.36 2.39 -16.77
N LEU A 242 3.11 2.83 -16.93
CA LEU A 242 1.93 1.98 -16.91
C LEU A 242 1.51 1.61 -18.34
N VAL A 243 1.35 0.32 -18.60
CA VAL A 243 0.89 -0.23 -19.89
C VAL A 243 -0.35 -1.10 -19.68
N SER A 244 -1.28 -1.10 -20.64
CA SER A 244 -2.40 -2.04 -20.61
C SER A 244 -1.91 -3.46 -20.91
N GLY A 245 -2.23 -4.41 -20.03
CA GLY A 245 -1.76 -5.81 -20.10
C GLY A 245 -2.18 -6.57 -21.36
N GLY A 246 -3.22 -6.10 -22.07
CA GLY A 246 -3.70 -6.72 -23.31
C GLY A 246 -2.94 -6.31 -24.58
N GLU A 247 -2.15 -5.23 -24.55
CA GLU A 247 -1.60 -4.58 -25.74
C GLU A 247 -0.07 -4.65 -25.85
N VAL A 248 0.59 -5.36 -24.94
CA VAL A 248 2.06 -5.41 -24.92
C VAL A 248 2.58 -6.51 -25.86
N THR A 249 3.46 -6.11 -26.78
CA THR A 249 4.13 -7.01 -27.72
C THR A 249 5.60 -7.19 -27.34
N VAL A 250 6.23 -8.28 -27.80
CA VAL A 250 7.66 -8.55 -27.56
C VAL A 250 8.56 -7.37 -27.99
N PRO A 251 8.38 -6.75 -29.18
CA PRO A 251 9.21 -5.61 -29.58
C PRO A 251 9.04 -4.38 -28.70
N LYS A 252 7.82 -4.15 -28.19
CA LYS A 252 7.54 -3.01 -27.31
C LYS A 252 8.19 -3.21 -25.95
N LEU A 253 8.14 -4.43 -25.40
CA LEU A 253 8.67 -4.71 -24.06
C LEU A 253 10.19 -4.91 -24.04
N PHE A 254 10.74 -5.69 -24.98
CA PHE A 254 12.11 -6.20 -24.92
C PHE A 254 13.04 -5.65 -26.00
N VAL A 255 12.89 -6.10 -27.24
CA VAL A 255 13.74 -5.65 -28.35
C VAL A 255 13.02 -5.85 -29.67
N ASN A 256 13.13 -4.85 -30.52
CA ASN A 256 12.71 -4.96 -31.90
C ASN A 256 13.85 -5.53 -32.76
N ASN A 257 13.68 -6.77 -33.25
CA ASN A 257 14.70 -7.45 -34.06
C ASN A 257 14.99 -6.78 -35.40
N SER A 258 14.06 -5.98 -35.96
CA SER A 258 14.32 -5.30 -37.24
C SER A 258 15.17 -4.05 -37.09
N THR A 259 15.15 -3.41 -35.92
CA THR A 259 15.88 -2.15 -35.66
C THR A 259 16.99 -2.29 -34.62
N GLY A 260 17.05 -3.41 -33.89
CA GLY A 260 17.93 -3.60 -32.73
C GLY A 260 17.57 -2.74 -31.51
N LYS A 261 16.51 -1.92 -31.59
CA LYS A 261 16.15 -1.00 -30.50
C LYS A 261 15.59 -1.76 -29.31
N LEU A 262 16.16 -1.46 -28.15
CA LEU A 262 15.71 -1.91 -26.85
C LEU A 262 14.27 -1.41 -26.59
N GLY A 263 13.48 -2.21 -25.89
CA GLY A 263 12.10 -1.94 -25.51
C GLY A 263 12.01 -1.29 -24.13
N LEU A 264 10.81 -1.24 -23.57
CA LEU A 264 10.53 -0.57 -22.29
C LEU A 264 11.43 -1.02 -21.14
N VAL A 265 11.75 -2.32 -21.03
CA VAL A 265 12.56 -2.82 -19.89
C VAL A 265 13.97 -2.23 -19.84
N GLY A 266 14.48 -1.74 -20.97
CA GLY A 266 15.82 -1.16 -21.07
C GLY A 266 15.94 0.28 -20.60
N TYR A 267 14.81 0.94 -20.36
CA TYR A 267 14.73 2.39 -20.26
C TYR A 267 14.00 2.89 -19.03
N TRP A 268 13.17 2.04 -18.44
CA TRP A 268 12.34 2.34 -17.28
C TRP A 268 12.82 1.57 -16.07
N ASP A 269 12.73 2.17 -14.89
CA ASP A 269 13.04 1.48 -13.64
C ASP A 269 11.91 0.52 -13.26
N VAL A 270 10.66 0.85 -13.64
CA VAL A 270 9.46 0.06 -13.40
C VAL A 270 8.56 0.01 -14.63
N VAL A 271 8.14 -1.19 -15.03
CA VAL A 271 7.10 -1.43 -16.05
C VAL A 271 5.91 -2.09 -15.38
N ALA A 272 4.81 -1.35 -15.22
CA ALA A 272 3.58 -1.82 -14.62
C ALA A 272 2.53 -2.19 -15.67
N PHE A 273 1.86 -3.32 -15.49
CA PHE A 273 0.82 -3.85 -16.36
C PHE A 273 -0.53 -3.68 -15.68
N ASP A 274 -1.35 -2.76 -16.18
CA ASP A 274 -2.73 -2.60 -15.72
C ASP A 274 -3.66 -3.60 -16.40
N GLU A 275 -4.78 -3.88 -15.76
CA GLU A 275 -5.76 -4.88 -16.19
C GLU A 275 -5.09 -6.21 -16.56
N PHE A 276 -4.07 -6.62 -15.82
CA PHE A 276 -3.34 -7.85 -16.11
C PHE A 276 -4.23 -9.09 -15.98
N ALA A 277 -5.24 -9.01 -15.10
CA ALA A 277 -6.29 -10.02 -14.97
C ALA A 277 -7.27 -10.02 -16.17
N GLY A 278 -7.79 -11.22 -16.47
CA GLY A 278 -8.83 -11.47 -17.45
C GLY A 278 -8.60 -12.77 -18.21
N LYS A 279 -9.25 -13.86 -17.78
CA LYS A 279 -9.17 -15.20 -18.39
C LYS A 279 -9.34 -15.25 -19.92
N LYS A 280 -10.11 -14.32 -20.49
CA LYS A 280 -10.36 -14.24 -21.94
C LYS A 280 -9.16 -13.68 -22.74
N LYS A 281 -8.20 -13.03 -22.09
CA LYS A 281 -7.01 -12.47 -22.75
C LYS A 281 -6.11 -13.61 -23.20
N ARG A 282 -5.55 -13.48 -24.40
CA ARG A 282 -4.66 -14.48 -25.02
C ARG A 282 -3.32 -13.81 -25.35
N PRO A 283 -2.46 -13.59 -24.34
CA PRO A 283 -1.14 -13.01 -24.59
C PRO A 283 -0.29 -13.96 -25.43
N ASN A 284 0.71 -13.41 -26.12
CA ASN A 284 1.61 -14.22 -26.94
C ASN A 284 2.49 -15.11 -26.05
N LYS A 285 2.47 -16.44 -26.25
CA LYS A 285 3.28 -17.39 -25.47
C LYS A 285 4.78 -17.06 -25.50
N ALA A 286 5.30 -16.62 -26.64
CA ALA A 286 6.70 -16.21 -26.76
C ALA A 286 7.05 -15.00 -25.88
N LEU A 287 6.09 -14.10 -25.64
CA LEU A 287 6.27 -12.99 -24.69
C LEU A 287 6.45 -13.52 -23.27
N VAL A 288 5.56 -14.42 -22.84
CA VAL A 288 5.59 -15.01 -21.50
C VAL A 288 6.91 -15.76 -21.26
N ASP A 289 7.37 -16.54 -22.24
CA ASP A 289 8.63 -17.29 -22.11
C ASP A 289 9.86 -16.37 -21.99
N ILE A 290 9.88 -15.25 -22.73
CA ILE A 290 10.93 -14.24 -22.59
C ILE A 290 10.84 -13.55 -21.22
N MET A 291 9.63 -13.23 -20.76
CA MET A 291 9.41 -12.67 -19.42
C MET A 291 9.90 -13.61 -18.32
N LYS A 292 9.65 -14.91 -18.43
CA LYS A 292 10.19 -15.92 -17.51
C LYS A 292 11.72 -15.82 -17.43
N ASN A 293 12.42 -15.80 -18.56
CA ASN A 293 13.88 -15.69 -18.54
C ASN A 293 14.35 -14.36 -17.90
N TYR A 294 13.73 -13.24 -18.30
CA TYR A 294 14.06 -11.92 -17.81
C TYR A 294 13.83 -11.74 -16.31
N MET A 295 12.69 -12.19 -15.81
CA MET A 295 12.31 -12.09 -14.40
C MET A 295 13.22 -12.90 -13.47
N ALA A 296 13.88 -13.94 -14.00
CA ALA A 296 14.85 -14.75 -13.25
C ALA A 296 16.27 -14.21 -13.37
N ASN A 297 16.70 -13.83 -14.57
CA ASN A 297 18.11 -13.62 -14.89
C ASN A 297 18.48 -12.15 -15.18
N LYS A 298 17.50 -11.23 -15.20
CA LYS A 298 17.68 -9.83 -15.64
C LYS A 298 18.16 -9.70 -17.09
N SER A 299 18.05 -10.77 -17.86
CA SER A 299 18.53 -10.86 -19.23
C SER A 299 17.46 -11.44 -20.14
N PHE A 300 17.52 -11.11 -21.42
CA PHE A 300 16.70 -11.75 -22.43
C PHE A 300 17.50 -11.94 -23.72
N SER A 301 17.20 -13.03 -24.43
CA SER A 301 17.88 -13.38 -25.67
C SER A 301 16.85 -13.53 -26.79
N ARG A 302 17.10 -12.90 -27.94
CA ARG A 302 16.30 -13.10 -29.15
C ARG A 302 17.18 -13.11 -30.40
N GLY A 303 18.19 -14.00 -30.39
CA GLY A 303 19.20 -14.10 -31.44
C GLY A 303 20.54 -14.58 -30.87
N ILE A 304 21.60 -13.81 -31.11
CA ILE A 304 23.00 -14.19 -30.83
C ILE A 304 23.52 -13.60 -29.51
N GLU A 305 23.06 -12.41 -29.10
CA GLU A 305 23.56 -11.71 -27.91
C GLU A 305 22.47 -11.59 -26.83
N ALA A 306 22.85 -11.89 -25.57
CA ALA A 306 21.99 -11.70 -24.41
C ALA A 306 22.04 -10.24 -23.97
N LEU A 307 20.88 -9.57 -23.95
CA LEU A 307 20.77 -8.20 -23.48
C LEU A 307 20.32 -8.19 -22.02
N GLY A 308 21.01 -7.42 -21.20
CA GLY A 308 20.66 -7.19 -19.79
C GLY A 308 19.77 -5.96 -19.63
N ALA A 309 18.84 -6.02 -18.68
CA ALA A 309 18.07 -4.85 -18.23
C ALA A 309 17.64 -5.00 -16.77
N GLU A 310 17.27 -3.89 -16.13
CA GLU A 310 17.07 -3.85 -14.66
C GLU A 310 15.66 -3.47 -14.23
N ALA A 311 14.76 -3.21 -15.18
CA ALA A 311 13.37 -2.85 -14.89
C ALA A 311 12.66 -3.89 -14.02
N SER A 312 11.98 -3.39 -13.00
CA SER A 312 11.04 -4.15 -12.18
C SER A 312 9.70 -4.31 -12.91
N MET A 313 9.03 -5.45 -12.71
CA MET A 313 7.73 -5.72 -13.34
C MET A 313 6.63 -5.71 -12.30
N VAL A 314 5.56 -4.95 -12.52
CA VAL A 314 4.40 -4.94 -11.63
C VAL A 314 3.16 -5.38 -12.37
N PHE A 315 2.42 -6.33 -11.82
CA PHE A 315 1.19 -6.85 -12.42
C PHE A 315 0.00 -6.45 -11.57
N VAL A 316 -0.91 -5.67 -12.13
CA VAL A 316 -2.09 -5.16 -11.43
C VAL A 316 -3.35 -5.73 -12.08
N GLY A 317 -4.20 -6.37 -11.28
CA GLY A 317 -5.43 -6.98 -11.78
C GLY A 317 -6.56 -6.92 -10.77
N ASN A 318 -7.79 -7.14 -11.23
CA ASN A 318 -8.95 -7.23 -10.36
C ASN A 318 -9.35 -8.69 -10.18
N THR A 319 -9.81 -9.04 -8.97
CA THR A 319 -10.44 -10.35 -8.73
C THR A 319 -11.94 -10.28 -9.06
N GLN A 320 -12.48 -11.36 -9.61
CA GLN A 320 -13.92 -11.51 -9.89
C GLN A 320 -14.70 -12.02 -8.69
N HIS A 321 -14.06 -12.80 -7.83
CA HIS A 321 -14.66 -13.45 -6.68
C HIS A 321 -14.08 -12.94 -5.36
N THR A 322 -14.80 -13.21 -4.27
CA THR A 322 -14.34 -12.91 -2.91
C THR A 322 -13.25 -13.89 -2.49
N LEU A 323 -12.42 -13.51 -1.51
CA LEU A 323 -11.36 -14.36 -0.99
C LEU A 323 -11.85 -15.77 -0.57
N PRO A 324 -12.91 -15.92 0.25
CA PRO A 324 -13.38 -17.25 0.66
C PRO A 324 -13.81 -18.13 -0.51
N TYR A 325 -14.42 -17.52 -1.53
CA TYR A 325 -14.83 -18.23 -2.73
C TYR A 325 -13.61 -18.74 -3.50
N MET A 326 -12.60 -17.88 -3.72
CA MET A 326 -11.37 -18.28 -4.39
C MET A 326 -10.64 -19.38 -3.63
N LEU A 327 -10.53 -19.27 -2.30
CA LEU A 327 -9.90 -20.31 -1.47
C LEU A 327 -10.65 -21.65 -1.54
N LYS A 328 -11.98 -21.64 -1.64
CA LYS A 328 -12.78 -22.87 -1.68
C LYS A 328 -12.85 -23.51 -3.08
N HIS A 329 -12.85 -22.72 -4.13
CA HIS A 329 -13.22 -23.18 -5.48
C HIS A 329 -12.13 -23.03 -6.55
N ALA A 330 -11.05 -22.30 -6.27
CA ALA A 330 -10.00 -21.99 -7.23
C ALA A 330 -8.67 -21.68 -6.52
N ASP A 331 -7.92 -20.68 -6.98
CA ASP A 331 -6.70 -20.18 -6.35
C ASP A 331 -6.64 -18.64 -6.44
N LEU A 332 -5.67 -18.02 -5.77
CA LEU A 332 -5.55 -16.54 -5.72
C LEU A 332 -5.09 -15.91 -7.06
N PHE A 333 -4.71 -16.70 -8.05
CA PHE A 333 -4.31 -16.29 -9.39
C PHE A 333 -5.35 -16.65 -10.46
N ASP A 334 -6.49 -17.23 -10.09
CA ASP A 334 -7.51 -17.76 -11.01
C ASP A 334 -7.91 -16.76 -12.10
N ASP A 335 -7.99 -15.48 -11.76
CA ASP A 335 -8.37 -14.43 -12.72
C ASP A 335 -7.32 -14.10 -13.79
N LEU A 336 -6.11 -14.66 -13.70
CA LEU A 336 -5.06 -14.44 -14.69
C LEU A 336 -5.39 -15.13 -16.04
N PRO A 337 -4.88 -14.58 -17.16
CA PRO A 337 -4.88 -15.28 -18.43
C PRO A 337 -4.14 -16.62 -18.32
N GLU A 338 -4.62 -17.65 -19.01
CA GLU A 338 -4.07 -19.03 -18.98
C GLU A 338 -2.55 -19.10 -19.21
N ALA A 339 -2.00 -18.23 -20.06
CA ALA A 339 -0.56 -18.22 -20.33
C ALA A 339 0.28 -17.68 -19.14
N TYR A 340 -0.32 -16.90 -18.25
CA TYR A 340 0.31 -16.39 -17.02
C TYR A 340 -0.07 -17.21 -15.78
N HIS A 341 -1.15 -18.00 -15.85
CA HIS A 341 -1.50 -19.03 -14.86
C HIS A 341 -0.62 -20.28 -15.07
N ASP A 342 0.69 -20.06 -14.92
CA ASP A 342 1.75 -21.05 -15.14
C ASP A 342 2.66 -21.02 -13.93
N SER A 343 2.85 -22.18 -13.29
CA SER A 343 3.60 -22.28 -12.02
C SER A 343 5.02 -21.70 -12.15
N ALA A 344 5.68 -21.91 -13.29
CA ALA A 344 7.01 -21.36 -13.52
C ALA A 344 7.01 -19.82 -13.66
N PHE A 345 6.00 -19.22 -14.30
CA PHE A 345 5.85 -17.77 -14.35
C PHE A 345 5.59 -17.19 -12.95
N LEU A 346 4.62 -17.76 -12.24
CA LEU A 346 4.18 -17.30 -10.92
C LEU A 346 5.30 -17.41 -9.87
N ASP A 347 6.14 -18.45 -9.95
CA ASP A 347 7.28 -18.65 -9.05
C ASP A 347 8.35 -17.56 -9.14
N ARG A 348 8.31 -16.71 -10.18
CA ARG A 348 9.22 -15.57 -10.37
C ARG A 348 8.71 -14.27 -9.76
N LEU A 349 7.50 -14.26 -9.21
CA LEU A 349 6.95 -13.13 -8.46
C LEU A 349 7.58 -13.11 -7.06
N HIS A 350 8.03 -11.95 -6.58
CA HIS A 350 8.66 -11.89 -5.26
C HIS A 350 7.64 -11.68 -4.14
N PHE A 351 6.55 -10.95 -4.42
CA PHE A 351 5.55 -10.61 -3.41
C PHE A 351 4.16 -10.49 -4.03
N TYR A 352 3.15 -10.95 -3.29
CA TYR A 352 1.73 -10.79 -3.62
C TYR A 352 1.10 -9.79 -2.64
N ILE A 353 0.64 -8.65 -3.15
CA ILE A 353 -0.16 -7.70 -2.38
C ILE A 353 -1.62 -8.20 -2.37
N PRO A 354 -2.17 -8.59 -1.20
CA PRO A 354 -3.57 -8.97 -1.07
C PRO A 354 -4.47 -7.73 -1.17
N GLY A 355 -4.94 -7.42 -2.37
CA GLY A 355 -5.73 -6.21 -2.62
C GLY A 355 -7.08 -6.18 -1.88
N TRP A 356 -7.54 -7.31 -1.31
CA TRP A 356 -8.71 -7.38 -0.42
C TRP A 356 -8.45 -6.88 1.01
N GLU A 357 -7.18 -6.78 1.42
CA GLU A 357 -6.79 -6.12 2.67
C GLU A 357 -6.69 -4.60 2.52
N VAL A 358 -6.67 -4.08 1.28
CA VAL A 358 -6.61 -2.65 0.99
C VAL A 358 -8.03 -2.11 0.85
N ASP A 359 -8.35 -1.08 1.62
CA ASP A 359 -9.65 -0.44 1.53
C ASP A 359 -9.86 0.28 0.19
N ILE A 360 -11.14 0.41 -0.18
CA ILE A 360 -11.53 1.21 -1.34
C ILE A 360 -11.18 2.67 -1.04
N ILE A 361 -10.36 3.28 -1.90
CA ILE A 361 -9.87 4.65 -1.71
C ILE A 361 -11.02 5.63 -1.87
N ARG A 362 -11.13 6.56 -0.92
CA ARG A 362 -12.15 7.60 -0.83
C ARG A 362 -11.52 8.98 -0.74
N GLY A 363 -12.32 10.03 -0.97
CA GLY A 363 -11.88 11.42 -0.94
C GLY A 363 -11.18 11.83 0.37
N GLU A 364 -11.70 11.37 1.50
CA GLU A 364 -11.18 11.61 2.85
C GLU A 364 -9.86 10.88 3.18
N MET A 365 -9.48 9.87 2.39
CA MET A 365 -8.22 9.14 2.58
C MET A 365 -7.02 9.85 1.95
N PHE A 366 -7.24 10.96 1.24
CA PHE A 366 -6.17 11.74 0.64
C PHE A 366 -5.68 12.81 1.60
N SER A 367 -4.36 12.92 1.77
CA SER A 367 -3.81 13.89 2.72
C SER A 367 -3.90 15.32 2.22
N GLU A 368 -4.12 16.22 3.17
CA GLU A 368 -3.98 17.67 3.01
C GLU A 368 -2.65 18.19 3.60
N GLY A 369 -1.82 17.29 4.13
CA GLY A 369 -0.53 17.61 4.76
C GLY A 369 0.61 17.81 3.77
N TYR A 370 1.82 18.02 4.33
CA TYR A 370 3.05 18.19 3.55
C TYR A 370 3.73 16.84 3.30
N GLY A 371 4.04 16.55 2.03
CA GLY A 371 4.83 15.38 1.66
C GLY A 371 5.95 15.74 0.70
N PHE A 372 6.89 14.83 0.47
CA PHE A 372 7.93 15.02 -0.53
C PHE A 372 7.34 15.33 -1.90
N VAL A 373 7.94 16.29 -2.60
CA VAL A 373 7.67 16.48 -4.02
C VAL A 373 7.95 15.15 -4.73
N VAL A 374 7.02 14.70 -5.57
CA VAL A 374 7.08 13.38 -6.21
C VAL A 374 8.42 13.07 -6.85
N ASP A 375 9.03 14.03 -7.55
CA ASP A 375 10.32 13.83 -8.22
C ASP A 375 11.48 13.64 -7.22
N TYR A 376 11.42 14.27 -6.03
CA TYR A 376 12.43 14.07 -4.98
C TYR A 376 12.38 12.64 -4.45
N LEU A 377 11.17 12.15 -4.14
CA LEU A 377 11.00 10.78 -3.69
C LEU A 377 11.36 9.76 -4.78
N ALA A 378 11.07 10.06 -6.05
CA ALA A 378 11.45 9.22 -7.17
C ALA A 378 12.98 9.09 -7.31
N GLU A 379 13.74 10.20 -7.16
CA GLU A 379 15.21 10.18 -7.19
C GLU A 379 15.83 9.53 -5.94
N ILE A 380 15.20 9.66 -4.76
CA ILE A 380 15.57 8.89 -3.55
C ILE A 380 15.51 7.40 -3.86
N LEU A 381 14.35 6.90 -4.30
CA LEU A 381 14.13 5.48 -4.55
C LEU A 381 15.08 4.96 -5.63
N ARG A 382 15.27 5.71 -6.71
CA ARG A 382 16.22 5.36 -7.77
C ARG A 382 17.66 5.26 -7.26
N THR A 383 18.10 6.20 -6.42
CA THR A 383 19.45 6.18 -5.84
C THR A 383 19.64 4.94 -4.96
N LEU A 384 18.62 4.59 -4.18
CA LEU A 384 18.62 3.40 -3.32
C LEU A 384 18.74 2.07 -4.09
N ARG A 385 18.47 2.04 -5.42
CA ARG A 385 18.72 0.86 -6.28
C ARG A 385 20.20 0.45 -6.34
N ASN A 386 21.11 1.35 -5.97
CA ASN A 386 22.56 1.09 -5.96
C ASN A 386 23.07 0.54 -4.62
N HIS A 387 22.22 0.46 -3.61
CA HIS A 387 22.57 -0.05 -2.29
C HIS A 387 22.02 -1.46 -2.10
N ASP A 388 22.66 -2.27 -1.27
CA ASP A 388 22.21 -3.63 -0.95
C ASP A 388 21.91 -3.76 0.54
N PHE A 389 20.69 -4.18 0.86
CA PHE A 389 20.19 -4.40 2.22
C PHE A 389 19.74 -5.86 2.44
N SER A 390 19.93 -6.75 1.46
CA SER A 390 19.35 -8.10 1.44
C SER A 390 19.71 -9.00 2.61
N GLN A 391 20.85 -8.79 3.25
CA GLN A 391 21.34 -9.65 4.34
C GLN A 391 21.33 -8.99 5.73
N GLN A 392 20.70 -7.82 5.91
CA GLN A 392 20.75 -7.13 7.22
C GLN A 392 20.02 -7.87 8.34
N TYR A 393 19.16 -8.85 8.03
CA TYR A 393 18.55 -9.71 9.04
C TYR A 393 19.46 -10.88 9.47
N ALA A 394 20.51 -11.21 8.71
CA ALA A 394 21.24 -12.48 8.83
C ALA A 394 22.01 -12.62 10.16
N ASP A 395 22.38 -11.52 10.79
CA ASP A 395 23.01 -11.52 12.13
C ASP A 395 22.01 -11.87 13.25
N HIS A 396 20.70 -11.85 12.96
CA HIS A 396 19.63 -11.98 13.95
C HIS A 396 18.67 -13.13 13.66
N PHE A 397 18.46 -13.48 12.40
CA PHE A 397 17.45 -14.44 11.97
C PHE A 397 17.97 -15.34 10.85
N GLU A 398 17.58 -16.62 10.90
CA GLU A 398 17.90 -17.61 9.88
C GLU A 398 16.61 -18.24 9.33
N LEU A 399 16.43 -18.18 8.00
CA LEU A 399 15.32 -18.85 7.31
C LEU A 399 15.45 -20.37 7.42
N LEU A 400 14.31 -21.06 7.52
CA LEU A 400 14.30 -22.52 7.52
C LEU A 400 14.99 -23.13 6.29
N THR A 401 15.55 -24.32 6.47
CA THR A 401 16.26 -25.08 5.43
C THR A 401 15.35 -25.48 4.27
N ASP A 402 14.06 -25.62 4.53
CA ASP A 402 13.04 -26.02 3.56
C ASP A 402 12.82 -24.95 2.48
N ILE A 403 13.15 -23.68 2.78
CA ILE A 403 12.96 -22.53 1.89
C ILE A 403 14.02 -22.55 0.79
N SER A 404 13.57 -22.70 -0.46
CA SER A 404 14.44 -22.77 -1.64
C SER A 404 15.23 -21.47 -1.88
N THR A 405 16.33 -21.53 -2.64
CA THR A 405 17.12 -20.34 -3.00
C THR A 405 16.26 -19.25 -3.65
N ARG A 406 15.30 -19.62 -4.52
CA ARG A 406 14.41 -18.68 -5.18
C ARG A 406 13.45 -17.99 -4.21
N ASP A 407 12.91 -18.76 -3.25
CA ASP A 407 12.08 -18.21 -2.19
C ASP A 407 12.89 -17.26 -1.30
N ARG A 408 14.12 -17.64 -0.94
CA ARG A 408 15.06 -16.78 -0.19
C ARG A 408 15.36 -15.48 -0.94
N ASP A 409 15.63 -15.55 -2.23
CA ASP A 409 15.90 -14.36 -3.05
C ASP A 409 14.69 -13.41 -3.10
N ALA A 410 13.47 -13.95 -3.18
CA ALA A 410 12.25 -13.15 -3.13
C ALA A 410 12.04 -12.45 -1.78
N ILE A 411 12.27 -13.17 -0.68
CA ILE A 411 12.22 -12.63 0.69
C ILE A 411 13.29 -11.54 0.84
N ASN A 412 14.53 -11.81 0.43
CA ASN A 412 15.66 -10.89 0.50
C ASN A 412 15.42 -9.59 -0.25
N LYS A 413 14.85 -9.65 -1.46
CA LYS A 413 14.52 -8.45 -2.23
C LYS A 413 13.41 -7.64 -1.57
N THR A 414 12.36 -8.29 -1.09
CA THR A 414 11.25 -7.60 -0.40
C THR A 414 11.75 -6.91 0.87
N PHE A 415 12.49 -7.65 1.70
CA PHE A 415 13.10 -7.14 2.91
C PHE A 415 14.04 -5.96 2.61
N SER A 416 14.96 -6.12 1.65
CA SER A 416 15.89 -5.07 1.23
C SER A 416 15.16 -3.80 0.77
N GLY A 417 14.09 -3.96 -0.02
CA GLY A 417 13.28 -2.84 -0.49
C GLY A 417 12.64 -2.03 0.63
N LEU A 418 12.00 -2.71 1.59
CA LEU A 418 11.40 -2.05 2.75
C LEU A 418 12.46 -1.43 3.67
N MET A 419 13.58 -2.10 3.90
CA MET A 419 14.69 -1.56 4.68
C MET A 419 15.29 -0.29 4.04
N LYS A 420 15.44 -0.25 2.72
CA LYS A 420 15.85 0.94 1.98
C LYS A 420 14.88 2.11 2.16
N ILE A 421 13.58 1.84 2.16
CA ILE A 421 12.54 2.87 2.26
C ILE A 421 12.43 3.41 3.70
N LEU A 422 12.46 2.52 4.69
CA LEU A 422 12.18 2.84 6.09
C LEU A 422 13.42 3.22 6.88
N PHE A 423 14.53 2.51 6.63
CA PHE A 423 15.78 2.60 7.39
C PHE A 423 17.00 2.76 6.46
N PRO A 424 17.01 3.72 5.52
CA PRO A 424 18.11 3.90 4.59
C PRO A 424 19.47 4.15 5.30
N GLN A 425 19.43 4.59 6.56
CA GLN A 425 20.58 4.86 7.43
C GLN A 425 21.13 3.64 8.20
N ARG A 426 20.48 2.46 8.10
CA ARG A 426 20.91 1.18 8.71
C ARG A 426 20.99 1.15 10.25
N ASP A 427 20.08 1.83 10.94
CA ASP A 427 20.01 1.87 12.40
C ASP A 427 18.70 1.28 12.96
N ALA A 428 18.03 0.43 12.17
CA ALA A 428 16.83 -0.29 12.61
C ALA A 428 17.12 -1.16 13.83
N THR A 429 16.19 -1.19 14.77
CA THR A 429 16.25 -2.10 15.91
C THR A 429 15.97 -3.54 15.48
N VAL A 430 16.38 -4.52 16.30
CA VAL A 430 16.13 -5.95 16.01
C VAL A 430 14.63 -6.24 15.84
N ALA A 431 13.76 -5.57 16.62
CA ALA A 431 12.31 -5.74 16.52
C ALA A 431 11.75 -5.18 15.20
N GLU A 432 12.23 -4.01 14.75
CA GLU A 432 11.85 -3.45 13.45
C GLU A 432 12.35 -4.33 12.29
N ILE A 433 13.57 -4.87 12.39
CA ILE A 433 14.11 -5.83 11.43
C ILE A 433 13.20 -7.08 11.37
N GLU A 434 12.80 -7.63 12.52
CA GLU A 434 11.93 -8.79 12.60
C GLU A 434 10.54 -8.52 11.98
N GLU A 435 9.95 -7.35 12.25
CA GLU A 435 8.66 -6.93 11.67
C GLU A 435 8.72 -6.95 10.14
N ILE A 436 9.71 -6.28 9.56
CA ILE A 436 9.89 -6.20 8.10
C ILE A 436 10.23 -7.57 7.50
N PHE A 437 11.07 -8.35 8.19
CA PHE A 437 11.47 -9.68 7.74
C PHE A 437 10.28 -10.65 7.73
N ARG A 438 9.51 -10.74 8.83
CA ARG A 438 8.29 -11.55 8.91
C ARG A 438 7.29 -11.17 7.82
N PHE A 439 7.10 -9.88 7.57
CA PHE A 439 6.20 -9.39 6.53
C PHE A 439 6.66 -9.79 5.11
N ALA A 440 7.98 -9.75 4.85
CA ALA A 440 8.56 -10.22 3.59
C ALA A 440 8.36 -11.74 3.38
N VAL A 441 8.55 -12.54 4.45
CA VAL A 441 8.30 -13.99 4.44
C VAL A 441 6.83 -14.29 4.14
N GLU A 442 5.90 -13.57 4.79
CA GLU A 442 4.46 -13.75 4.59
C GLU A 442 4.03 -13.53 3.13
N GLY A 443 4.49 -12.45 2.50
CA GLY A 443 4.10 -12.16 1.12
C GLY A 443 4.65 -13.14 0.09
N ARG A 444 5.82 -13.74 0.35
CA ARG A 444 6.36 -14.82 -0.50
C ARG A 444 5.65 -16.15 -0.24
N LYS A 445 5.37 -16.48 1.03
CA LYS A 445 4.56 -17.64 1.41
C LYS A 445 3.24 -17.68 0.63
N ARG A 446 2.53 -16.55 0.57
CA ARG A 446 1.26 -16.42 -0.18
C ARG A 446 1.38 -16.88 -1.63
N ILE A 447 2.49 -16.60 -2.31
CA ILE A 447 2.72 -17.09 -3.68
C ILE A 447 2.97 -18.59 -3.67
N LYS A 448 3.88 -19.05 -2.81
CA LYS A 448 4.32 -20.45 -2.78
C LYS A 448 3.20 -21.41 -2.41
N ASP A 449 2.33 -21.04 -1.49
CA ASP A 449 1.16 -21.85 -1.13
C ASP A 449 0.21 -22.05 -2.31
N GLN A 450 0.00 -21.02 -3.13
CA GLN A 450 -0.81 -21.15 -4.34
C GLN A 450 -0.10 -21.94 -5.44
N LEU A 451 1.24 -21.88 -5.55
CA LEU A 451 1.98 -22.74 -6.47
C LEU A 451 1.82 -24.21 -6.14
N MET A 452 1.90 -24.57 -4.85
CA MET A 452 1.68 -25.96 -4.40
C MET A 452 0.25 -26.42 -4.66
N ARG A 453 -0.71 -25.50 -4.68
CA ARG A 453 -2.10 -25.77 -5.05
C ARG A 453 -2.30 -25.97 -6.55
N ILE A 454 -1.70 -25.11 -7.37
CA ILE A 454 -1.81 -25.16 -8.84
C ILE A 454 -1.03 -26.36 -9.41
N ASP A 455 0.09 -26.72 -8.79
CA ASP A 455 1.02 -27.73 -9.27
C ASP A 455 1.48 -28.62 -8.11
N GLN A 456 0.90 -29.82 -8.02
CA GLN A 456 1.16 -30.79 -6.94
C GLN A 456 2.58 -31.39 -6.98
N THR A 457 3.40 -31.06 -7.98
CA THR A 457 4.79 -31.54 -8.06
C THR A 457 5.75 -30.80 -7.14
N TYR A 458 5.34 -29.64 -6.59
CA TYR A 458 6.13 -28.93 -5.60
C TYR A 458 6.15 -29.68 -4.27
N ALA A 459 7.33 -29.81 -3.67
CA ALA A 459 7.46 -30.30 -2.30
C ALA A 459 6.80 -29.32 -1.33
N THR A 460 6.23 -29.86 -0.24
CA THR A 460 5.76 -29.06 0.89
C THR A 460 6.91 -28.24 1.45
N VAL A 461 6.69 -26.93 1.61
CA VAL A 461 7.67 -26.00 2.19
C VAL A 461 7.06 -25.29 3.39
N ARG A 462 7.75 -25.35 4.52
CA ARG A 462 7.39 -24.59 5.72
C ARG A 462 8.08 -23.23 5.70
N PHE A 463 7.28 -22.17 5.74
CA PHE A 463 7.78 -20.80 5.82
C PHE A 463 7.90 -20.40 7.29
N GLY A 464 9.14 -20.17 7.71
CA GLY A 464 9.47 -19.77 9.07
C GLY A 464 10.93 -19.38 9.18
N TYR A 465 11.31 -18.95 10.38
CA TYR A 465 12.68 -18.59 10.70
C TYR A 465 13.00 -18.91 12.17
N THR A 466 14.28 -18.96 12.48
CA THR A 466 14.79 -19.07 13.84
C THR A 466 15.52 -17.78 14.20
N ARG A 467 15.41 -17.36 15.46
CA ARG A 467 16.16 -16.20 15.98
C ARG A 467 17.50 -16.67 16.54
N ALA A 468 18.56 -15.91 16.28
CA ALA A 468 19.90 -16.20 16.79
C ALA A 468 19.87 -16.37 18.31
N GLY A 469 20.34 -17.53 18.79
CA GLY A 469 20.34 -17.89 20.22
C GLY A 469 19.05 -18.54 20.74
N GLN A 470 17.99 -18.64 19.93
CA GLN A 470 16.78 -19.40 20.25
C GLN A 470 16.71 -20.68 19.41
N LYS A 471 16.28 -21.78 20.02
CA LYS A 471 16.04 -23.06 19.30
C LYS A 471 14.64 -23.13 18.69
N GLU A 472 13.72 -22.30 19.19
CA GLU A 472 12.34 -22.31 18.76
C GLU A 472 12.20 -21.68 17.37
N THR A 473 11.41 -22.34 16.53
CA THR A 473 11.12 -21.89 15.17
C THR A 473 9.84 -21.08 15.17
N THR A 474 9.87 -19.89 14.60
CA THR A 474 8.67 -19.09 14.34
C THR A 474 8.14 -19.40 12.95
N LEU A 475 7.01 -20.09 12.87
CA LEU A 475 6.29 -20.29 11.61
C LEU A 475 5.50 -19.03 11.25
N VAL A 476 5.53 -18.67 9.97
CA VAL A 476 4.82 -17.50 9.45
C VAL A 476 3.55 -17.99 8.77
N GLN A 477 2.40 -17.48 9.23
CA GLN A 477 1.09 -17.76 8.66
C GLN A 477 0.55 -16.50 7.96
N THR A 478 -0.19 -16.69 6.87
CA THR A 478 -0.86 -15.58 6.19
C THR A 478 -2.22 -15.29 6.84
N ILE A 479 -2.77 -14.09 6.63
CA ILE A 479 -4.09 -13.73 7.18
C ILE A 479 -5.18 -14.66 6.64
N GLU A 480 -5.09 -15.06 5.37
CA GLU A 480 -6.06 -15.94 4.72
C GLU A 480 -6.07 -17.34 5.33
N GLU A 481 -4.89 -17.84 5.71
CA GLU A 481 -4.71 -19.11 6.41
C GLU A 481 -5.37 -19.06 7.80
N LYS A 482 -5.22 -17.95 8.52
CA LYS A 482 -5.84 -17.76 9.85
C LYS A 482 -7.35 -17.56 9.79
N GLN A 483 -7.83 -16.80 8.81
CA GLN A 483 -9.26 -16.48 8.68
C GLN A 483 -10.09 -17.64 8.14
N TYR A 484 -9.51 -18.44 7.24
CA TYR A 484 -10.23 -19.49 6.53
C TYR A 484 -9.46 -20.82 6.52
N PRO A 485 -9.05 -21.36 7.68
CA PRO A 485 -8.26 -22.58 7.76
C PRO A 485 -8.94 -23.76 7.05
N GLN A 486 -10.26 -23.86 7.14
CA GLN A 486 -11.08 -24.89 6.50
C GLN A 486 -11.10 -24.83 4.98
N HIS A 487 -10.75 -23.69 4.37
CA HIS A 487 -10.71 -23.50 2.92
C HIS A 487 -9.28 -23.44 2.39
N TYR A 488 -8.32 -23.03 3.23
CA TYR A 488 -6.95 -22.78 2.81
C TYR A 488 -6.19 -24.07 2.44
N HIS A 489 -6.39 -25.16 3.21
CA HIS A 489 -5.63 -26.42 3.07
C HIS A 489 -6.38 -27.56 2.35
N GLN A 490 -7.53 -27.30 1.71
CA GLN A 490 -8.44 -28.35 1.19
C GLN A 490 -7.82 -29.35 0.20
N ASP A 491 -6.76 -28.96 -0.51
CA ASP A 491 -6.12 -29.79 -1.53
C ASP A 491 -4.91 -30.60 -1.01
N ARG A 492 -4.68 -30.65 0.31
CA ARG A 492 -3.63 -31.46 0.96
C ARG A 492 -4.22 -32.67 1.70
N PRO A 493 -4.46 -33.81 1.01
CA PRO A 493 -4.81 -35.05 1.70
C PRO A 493 -3.54 -35.58 2.39
N GLY A 494 -3.34 -35.22 3.66
CA GLY A 494 -2.28 -35.81 4.49
C GLY A 494 -1.72 -34.97 5.65
N GLU A 495 -1.99 -33.67 5.73
CA GLU A 495 -1.43 -32.83 6.81
C GLU A 495 -2.33 -32.68 8.04
N MET A 496 -3.51 -33.30 8.06
CA MET A 496 -4.41 -33.25 9.22
C MET A 496 -4.15 -34.33 10.30
N GLU A 497 -3.17 -35.23 10.14
CA GLU A 497 -3.01 -36.36 11.08
C GLU A 497 -1.67 -36.49 11.83
N GLU A 498 -0.58 -35.77 11.52
CA GLU A 498 0.69 -35.99 12.24
C GLU A 498 1.62 -34.76 12.36
N GLU A 499 1.23 -33.66 13.03
CA GLU A 499 2.21 -32.77 13.70
C GLU A 499 1.54 -32.09 14.92
N GLU A 500 1.46 -32.80 16.05
CA GLU A 500 1.25 -32.16 17.36
C GLU A 500 2.48 -31.29 17.69
N PRO A 501 2.34 -29.98 17.97
CA PRO A 501 3.39 -29.23 18.64
C PRO A 501 3.57 -29.78 20.07
N PRO A 502 4.80 -29.86 20.61
CA PRO A 502 5.00 -30.35 21.96
C PRO A 502 4.41 -29.34 22.97
N ASN A 503 3.23 -29.70 23.49
CA ASN A 503 2.64 -29.24 24.74
C ASN A 503 2.30 -27.74 24.82
N ILE A 504 1.26 -27.33 24.11
CA ILE A 504 0.38 -26.22 24.51
C ILE A 504 -1.02 -26.84 24.69
N GLN A 505 -1.60 -26.67 25.88
CA GLN A 505 -2.82 -27.34 26.32
C GLN A 505 -4.04 -26.95 25.47
N GLU A 506 -4.56 -27.94 24.74
CA GLU A 506 -5.92 -28.12 24.18
C GLU A 506 -6.73 -26.88 23.72
N GLU A 507 -6.55 -26.48 22.45
CA GLU A 507 -7.48 -25.62 21.70
C GLU A 507 -8.60 -26.46 21.03
N GLY A 508 -9.84 -25.98 21.13
CA GLY A 508 -11.05 -26.63 20.63
C GLY A 508 -11.44 -26.24 19.20
N GLU A 509 -11.96 -27.22 18.47
CA GLU A 509 -12.42 -27.17 17.08
C GLU A 509 -13.53 -26.13 16.80
N LEU A 510 -13.36 -25.33 15.74
CA LEU A 510 -14.40 -24.48 15.15
C LEU A 510 -14.89 -25.10 13.82
N SER A 511 -15.96 -25.88 13.88
CA SER A 511 -16.75 -26.30 12.71
C SER A 511 -17.95 -25.37 12.51
N ASN A 512 -18.12 -24.80 11.31
CA ASN A 512 -19.33 -24.05 10.94
C ASN A 512 -20.05 -24.73 9.76
N ASP A 513 -21.06 -25.52 10.10
CA ASP A 513 -22.23 -25.78 9.26
C ASP A 513 -23.47 -25.72 10.18
N SER A 514 -24.34 -24.72 9.96
CA SER A 514 -25.65 -24.48 10.61
C SER A 514 -25.68 -24.09 12.12
N PRO A 515 -26.67 -23.31 12.59
CA PRO A 515 -26.65 -22.69 13.91
C PRO A 515 -26.97 -23.70 15.02
N SER A 516 -26.32 -23.53 16.19
CA SER A 516 -26.56 -24.21 17.49
C SER A 516 -25.75 -25.45 17.87
N LYS A 517 -24.43 -25.48 17.63
CA LYS A 517 -23.55 -26.17 18.60
C LYS A 517 -23.08 -25.16 19.64
N ALA A 518 -23.65 -25.24 20.85
CA ALA A 518 -23.23 -24.43 21.99
C ALA A 518 -21.77 -24.77 22.33
N CYS A 519 -20.84 -23.91 21.93
CA CYS A 519 -19.44 -24.01 22.31
C CYS A 519 -19.34 -23.75 23.82
N ILE A 520 -18.75 -24.69 24.57
CA ILE A 520 -18.57 -24.54 26.02
C ILE A 520 -17.43 -23.54 26.23
N PRO A 521 -17.62 -22.45 27.01
CA PRO A 521 -16.57 -21.47 27.23
C PRO A 521 -15.37 -22.10 27.98
N LYS A 522 -14.16 -21.87 27.46
CA LYS A 522 -12.87 -22.34 28.02
C LYS A 522 -11.93 -21.15 28.25
N GLU A 523 -10.97 -21.33 29.14
CA GLU A 523 -9.84 -20.40 29.28
C GLU A 523 -8.96 -20.48 28.03
N GLN A 524 -8.65 -19.34 27.44
CA GLN A 524 -7.84 -19.25 26.23
C GLN A 524 -7.26 -17.85 26.06
N HIS A 525 -6.26 -17.72 25.20
CA HIS A 525 -5.66 -16.45 24.80
C HIS A 525 -5.67 -16.37 23.28
N LEU A 526 -6.34 -15.36 22.73
CA LEU A 526 -6.48 -15.18 21.29
C LEU A 526 -5.75 -13.91 20.85
N VAL A 527 -4.98 -14.02 19.76
CA VAL A 527 -4.23 -12.93 19.15
C VAL A 527 -4.74 -12.69 17.74
N PHE A 528 -5.22 -11.47 17.48
CA PHE A 528 -5.77 -11.06 16.20
C PHE A 528 -4.81 -10.12 15.47
N GLN A 529 -4.64 -10.36 14.18
CA GLN A 529 -3.77 -9.54 13.34
C GLN A 529 -4.53 -8.33 12.79
N GLU A 530 -3.80 -7.24 12.54
CA GLU A 530 -4.37 -6.07 11.86
C GLU A 530 -4.86 -6.44 10.45
N ASN A 531 -5.97 -5.84 10.03
CA ASN A 531 -6.73 -6.15 8.81
C ASN A 531 -7.48 -7.50 8.85
N GLN A 532 -7.45 -8.23 9.97
CA GLN A 532 -8.23 -9.45 10.10
C GLN A 532 -9.74 -9.17 10.07
N ARG A 533 -10.50 -9.97 9.31
CA ARG A 533 -11.97 -9.97 9.23
C ARG A 533 -12.50 -11.28 9.80
N GLY A 534 -13.82 -11.38 9.92
CA GLY A 534 -14.51 -12.54 10.49
C GLY A 534 -14.61 -12.49 12.02
N VAL A 535 -14.36 -11.33 12.63
CA VAL A 535 -14.43 -11.12 14.09
C VAL A 535 -15.71 -10.36 14.42
N SER A 536 -16.45 -10.83 15.43
CA SER A 536 -17.64 -10.16 15.95
C SER A 536 -17.69 -10.27 17.48
N TYR A 537 -18.40 -9.37 18.13
CA TYR A 537 -18.67 -9.45 19.56
C TYR A 537 -19.51 -10.67 19.92
N ASP A 538 -20.40 -11.09 19.03
CA ASP A 538 -21.19 -12.32 19.22
C ASP A 538 -20.26 -13.54 19.36
N ASP A 539 -19.22 -13.64 18.53
CA ASP A 539 -18.24 -14.74 18.58
C ASP A 539 -17.25 -14.59 19.74
N LEU A 540 -16.77 -13.36 20.00
CA LEU A 540 -15.76 -13.09 21.03
C LEU A 540 -16.31 -13.21 22.45
N PHE A 541 -17.51 -12.68 22.69
CA PHE A 541 -18.06 -12.56 24.04
C PHE A 541 -19.24 -13.49 24.27
N GLY A 542 -19.99 -13.84 23.23
CA GLY A 542 -21.27 -14.53 23.40
C GLY A 542 -21.21 -15.84 24.22
N PRO A 543 -20.24 -16.75 23.97
CA PRO A 543 -20.08 -17.96 24.78
C PRO A 543 -19.83 -17.69 26.28
N TYR A 544 -19.22 -16.56 26.61
CA TYR A 544 -18.81 -16.18 27.98
C TYR A 544 -19.87 -15.36 28.72
N LEU A 545 -20.76 -14.68 27.98
CA LEU A 545 -21.86 -13.88 28.54
C LEU A 545 -23.13 -14.70 28.80
N LYS A 546 -23.22 -15.91 28.24
CA LYS A 546 -24.42 -16.74 28.35
C LYS A 546 -24.72 -17.10 29.82
N GLY A 547 -25.93 -16.77 30.28
CA GLY A 547 -26.40 -17.03 31.63
C GLY A 547 -25.87 -16.06 32.69
N ALA A 548 -25.21 -14.96 32.30
CA ALA A 548 -24.78 -13.92 33.23
C ALA A 548 -25.95 -12.96 33.55
N GLY A 549 -26.25 -12.79 34.83
CA GLY A 549 -27.23 -11.81 35.31
C GLY A 549 -26.61 -10.44 35.59
N LYS A 550 -25.30 -10.42 35.84
CA LYS A 550 -24.54 -9.20 36.09
C LYS A 550 -23.23 -9.16 35.33
N ILE A 551 -23.02 -8.08 34.57
CA ILE A 551 -21.83 -7.85 33.74
C ILE A 551 -21.20 -6.51 34.14
N THR A 552 -19.91 -6.52 34.44
CA THR A 552 -19.12 -5.32 34.76
C THR A 552 -18.12 -5.08 33.65
N ILE A 553 -18.20 -3.94 32.98
CA ILE A 553 -17.31 -3.52 31.90
C ILE A 553 -16.43 -2.39 32.44
N THR A 554 -15.11 -2.58 32.37
CA THR A 554 -14.14 -1.54 32.67
C THR A 554 -13.42 -1.18 31.37
N ASP A 555 -13.67 0.02 30.84
CA ASP A 555 -13.03 0.52 29.62
C ASP A 555 -12.90 2.06 29.66
N PRO A 556 -11.68 2.62 29.78
CA PRO A 556 -11.46 4.06 29.92
C PRO A 556 -11.64 4.86 28.62
N TYR A 557 -11.88 4.20 27.47
CA TYR A 557 -11.93 4.83 26.15
C TYR A 557 -13.33 4.86 25.54
N ILE A 558 -14.41 4.73 26.30
CA ILE A 558 -15.76 4.94 25.73
C ILE A 558 -16.08 6.43 25.66
N ARG A 559 -15.42 7.18 24.74
CA ARG A 559 -15.47 8.65 24.66
C ARG A 559 -16.10 9.17 23.37
N LEU A 560 -15.60 8.70 22.24
CA LEU A 560 -15.97 9.13 20.91
C LEU A 560 -17.20 8.34 20.41
N PHE A 561 -17.91 8.89 19.42
CA PHE A 561 -19.12 8.29 18.87
C PHE A 561 -18.94 6.82 18.44
N TYR A 562 -17.85 6.49 17.75
CA TYR A 562 -17.58 5.11 17.33
C TYR A 562 -17.32 4.16 18.50
N GLN A 563 -16.75 4.66 19.61
CA GLN A 563 -16.49 3.87 20.82
C GLN A 563 -17.79 3.64 21.59
N ALA A 564 -18.64 4.66 21.67
CA ALA A 564 -20.01 4.52 22.19
C ALA A 564 -20.83 3.53 21.37
N ARG A 565 -20.73 3.59 20.04
CA ARG A 565 -21.37 2.61 19.15
C ARG A 565 -20.88 1.18 19.39
N ASN A 566 -19.58 0.99 19.59
CA ASN A 566 -19.02 -0.32 19.95
C ASN A 566 -19.61 -0.83 21.28
N LEU A 567 -19.76 0.02 22.28
CA LEU A 567 -20.47 -0.36 23.51
C LEU A 567 -21.92 -0.78 23.24
N MET A 568 -22.65 -0.01 22.41
CA MET A 568 -24.01 -0.37 22.03
C MET A 568 -24.08 -1.73 21.34
N GLU A 569 -23.17 -2.01 20.41
CA GLU A 569 -23.11 -3.30 19.71
C GLU A 569 -22.73 -4.45 20.67
N PHE A 570 -21.94 -4.20 21.71
CA PHE A 570 -21.71 -5.18 22.79
C PHE A 570 -23.01 -5.45 23.58
N LEU A 571 -23.77 -4.41 23.90
CA LEU A 571 -25.08 -4.56 24.56
C LEU A 571 -26.08 -5.30 23.67
N GLU A 572 -26.03 -5.10 22.36
CA GLU A 572 -26.81 -5.89 21.39
C GLU A 572 -26.44 -7.39 21.45
N THR A 573 -25.16 -7.73 21.61
CA THR A 573 -24.74 -9.12 21.86
C THR A 573 -25.35 -9.68 23.14
N VAL A 574 -25.35 -8.92 24.24
CA VAL A 574 -26.02 -9.33 25.50
C VAL A 574 -27.52 -9.55 25.26
N ALA A 575 -28.17 -8.62 24.55
CA ALA A 575 -29.60 -8.70 24.26
C ALA A 575 -29.99 -9.91 23.41
N LYS A 576 -29.13 -10.33 22.46
CA LYS A 576 -29.35 -11.54 21.65
C LYS A 576 -29.25 -12.85 22.45
N LEU A 577 -28.54 -12.84 23.57
CA LEU A 577 -28.19 -14.05 24.33
C LEU A 577 -29.08 -14.29 25.55
N LYS A 578 -29.65 -13.23 26.10
CA LYS A 578 -30.58 -13.33 27.22
C LYS A 578 -31.92 -13.88 26.77
N SER A 579 -32.67 -14.48 27.70
CA SER A 579 -34.06 -14.83 27.42
C SER A 579 -34.98 -13.61 27.55
N ASP A 580 -36.18 -13.70 26.98
CA ASP A 580 -37.17 -12.62 27.00
C ASP A 580 -37.66 -12.30 28.42
N ASP A 581 -37.57 -13.25 29.35
CA ASP A 581 -37.98 -13.15 30.76
C ASP A 581 -36.86 -12.73 31.73
N GLU A 582 -35.63 -12.58 31.25
CA GLU A 582 -34.47 -12.19 32.06
C GLU A 582 -34.20 -10.68 31.97
N GLU A 583 -33.95 -10.06 33.13
CA GLU A 583 -33.35 -8.72 33.22
C GLU A 583 -31.88 -8.85 33.60
N ILE A 584 -31.00 -8.19 32.84
CA ILE A 584 -29.54 -8.21 33.07
C ILE A 584 -29.06 -6.85 33.54
N GLU A 585 -28.23 -6.82 34.58
CA GLU A 585 -27.55 -5.61 35.04
C GLU A 585 -26.17 -5.48 34.38
N VAL A 586 -25.96 -4.39 33.63
CA VAL A 586 -24.66 -4.06 33.04
C VAL A 586 -24.13 -2.79 33.69
N TYR A 587 -22.96 -2.87 34.31
CA TYR A 587 -22.28 -1.72 34.91
C TYR A 587 -21.03 -1.36 34.10
N LEU A 588 -20.94 -0.10 33.65
CA LEU A 588 -19.81 0.46 32.91
C LEU A 588 -19.00 1.41 33.80
N LEU A 589 -17.69 1.15 33.90
CA LEU A 589 -16.73 2.09 34.45
C LEU A 589 -15.85 2.64 33.31
N THR A 590 -15.92 3.95 33.08
CA THR A 590 -15.18 4.65 32.01
C THR A 590 -14.56 5.96 32.52
N VAL A 591 -13.80 6.66 31.68
CA VAL A 591 -13.18 7.95 32.01
C VAL A 591 -13.84 9.07 31.21
N ALA A 592 -14.09 10.20 31.86
CA ALA A 592 -14.69 11.36 31.23
C ALA A 592 -13.75 11.99 30.18
N ASP A 593 -14.29 12.37 29.02
CA ASP A 593 -13.54 13.09 28.00
C ASP A 593 -13.30 14.55 28.42
N GLU A 594 -12.05 14.99 28.35
CA GLU A 594 -11.62 16.33 28.80
C GLU A 594 -12.22 17.47 27.99
N PHE A 595 -12.55 17.23 26.71
CA PHE A 595 -12.99 18.27 25.77
C PHE A 595 -14.46 18.14 25.40
N LYS A 596 -14.96 16.91 25.29
CA LYS A 596 -16.30 16.55 24.80
C LYS A 596 -17.10 15.71 25.80
N GLY A 597 -16.80 15.79 27.10
CA GLY A 597 -17.49 15.03 28.15
C GLY A 597 -19.03 15.21 28.17
N GLY A 598 -19.54 16.38 27.78
CA GLY A 598 -20.98 16.60 27.62
C GLY A 598 -21.63 15.71 26.55
N GLN A 599 -20.97 15.58 25.40
CA GLN A 599 -21.42 14.74 24.28
C GLN A 599 -21.29 13.25 24.61
N GLN A 600 -20.20 12.85 25.26
CA GLN A 600 -20.01 11.49 25.77
C GLN A 600 -21.16 11.09 26.73
N LYS A 601 -21.50 11.96 27.68
CA LYS A 601 -22.59 11.73 28.62
C LYS A 601 -23.94 11.61 27.91
N GLU A 602 -24.17 12.42 26.88
CA GLU A 602 -25.38 12.32 26.05
C GLU A 602 -25.48 10.94 25.36
N TYR A 603 -24.39 10.42 24.81
CA TYR A 603 -24.37 9.08 24.22
C TYR A 603 -24.72 7.99 25.26
N LEU A 604 -24.12 8.05 26.45
CA LEU A 604 -24.36 7.07 27.52
C LEU A 604 -25.80 7.10 28.02
N LEU A 605 -26.39 8.29 28.17
CA LEU A 605 -27.80 8.45 28.55
C LEU A 605 -28.75 7.90 27.48
N GLN A 606 -28.51 8.24 26.20
CA GLN A 606 -29.32 7.73 25.09
C GLN A 606 -29.25 6.19 25.00
N MET A 607 -28.06 5.61 25.18
CA MET A 607 -27.89 4.15 25.21
C MET A 607 -28.63 3.52 26.40
N GLN A 608 -28.53 4.13 27.58
CA GLN A 608 -29.21 3.66 28.80
C GLN A 608 -30.74 3.63 28.62
N GLU A 609 -31.32 4.69 28.07
CA GLU A 609 -32.77 4.75 27.78
C GLU A 609 -33.18 3.74 26.70
N SER A 610 -32.38 3.61 25.63
CA SER A 610 -32.70 2.74 24.50
C SER A 610 -32.63 1.25 24.85
N ILE A 611 -31.59 0.82 25.58
CA ILE A 611 -31.35 -0.60 25.87
C ILE A 611 -32.27 -1.14 26.97
N TRP A 612 -32.85 -0.26 27.79
CA TRP A 612 -33.85 -0.64 28.78
C TRP A 612 -35.05 -1.35 28.16
N GLY A 613 -35.49 -0.90 26.97
CA GLY A 613 -36.57 -1.55 26.21
C GLY A 613 -36.25 -3.00 25.81
N ALA A 614 -34.97 -3.38 25.81
CA ALA A 614 -34.53 -4.75 25.57
C ALA A 614 -34.38 -5.56 26.86
N GLY A 615 -34.67 -5.03 28.06
CA GLY A 615 -34.52 -5.74 29.33
C GLY A 615 -33.10 -5.72 29.90
N ILE A 616 -32.29 -4.72 29.56
CA ILE A 616 -30.93 -4.55 30.08
C ILE A 616 -30.86 -3.24 30.87
N ARG A 617 -30.45 -3.34 32.13
CA ARG A 617 -30.20 -2.18 32.99
C ARG A 617 -28.75 -1.72 32.87
N LEU A 618 -28.51 -0.71 32.03
CA LEU A 618 -27.19 -0.08 31.95
C LEU A 618 -27.03 0.95 33.08
N ASN A 619 -26.05 0.73 33.96
CA ASN A 619 -25.55 1.72 34.92
C ASN A 619 -24.13 2.11 34.50
N TRP A 620 -23.74 3.38 34.69
CA TRP A 620 -22.40 3.84 34.32
C TRP A 620 -21.86 4.87 35.31
N GLU A 621 -20.56 4.84 35.54
CA GLU A 621 -19.85 5.79 36.38
C GLU A 621 -18.54 6.25 35.71
N PHE A 622 -18.14 7.49 36.00
CA PHE A 622 -16.85 8.01 35.60
C PHE A 622 -15.85 7.81 36.72
N ASP A 623 -14.69 7.21 36.42
CA ASP A 623 -13.57 7.22 37.36
C ASP A 623 -12.97 8.63 37.45
N GLU A 624 -13.07 9.24 38.64
CA GLU A 624 -12.51 10.56 38.92
C GLU A 624 -11.02 10.52 39.31
N THR A 625 -10.44 9.32 39.49
CA THR A 625 -9.06 9.16 39.98
C THR A 625 -7.98 9.23 38.88
N ASN A 626 -8.38 9.29 37.60
CA ASN A 626 -7.48 9.28 36.43
C ASN A 626 -6.45 8.12 36.41
N ALA A 627 -6.66 7.08 37.21
CA ALA A 627 -5.76 5.93 37.34
C ALA A 627 -6.24 4.69 36.58
N LEU A 628 -7.43 4.74 35.97
CA LEU A 628 -8.00 3.62 35.24
C LEU A 628 -7.31 3.40 33.88
N HIS A 629 -6.43 2.39 33.84
CA HIS A 629 -5.83 1.87 32.61
C HIS A 629 -6.31 0.45 32.26
N ALA A 630 -6.95 -0.23 33.21
CA ALA A 630 -7.41 -1.60 33.04
C ALA A 630 -8.58 -1.66 32.05
N ARG A 631 -8.59 -2.72 31.23
CA ARG A 631 -9.61 -2.99 30.22
C ARG A 631 -10.05 -4.43 30.37
N HIS A 632 -11.22 -4.65 30.96
CA HIS A 632 -11.71 -6.00 31.20
C HIS A 632 -13.22 -6.05 31.37
N ILE A 633 -13.78 -7.24 31.17
CA ILE A 633 -15.19 -7.55 31.41
C ILE A 633 -15.24 -8.67 32.46
N ILE A 634 -16.05 -8.49 33.50
CA ILE A 634 -16.29 -9.51 34.53
C ILE A 634 -17.77 -9.89 34.52
N THR A 635 -18.06 -11.19 34.56
CA THR A 635 -19.41 -11.73 34.70
C THR A 635 -19.60 -12.37 36.08
N ASP A 636 -20.83 -12.39 36.57
CA ASP A 636 -21.22 -13.15 37.78
C ASP A 636 -21.12 -14.67 37.62
N THR A 637 -21.02 -15.17 36.38
CA THR A 637 -20.68 -16.56 36.06
C THR A 637 -19.20 -16.91 36.31
N GLY A 638 -18.39 -15.94 36.74
CA GLY A 638 -17.00 -16.12 37.13
C GLY A 638 -16.00 -15.97 35.99
N TRP A 639 -16.41 -15.42 34.84
CA TRP A 639 -15.49 -15.15 33.73
C TRP A 639 -14.92 -13.74 33.83
N LYS A 640 -13.61 -13.64 33.60
CA LYS A 640 -12.88 -12.39 33.45
C LYS A 640 -12.19 -12.36 32.10
N ILE A 641 -12.61 -11.41 31.27
CA ILE A 641 -12.14 -11.23 29.90
C ILE A 641 -11.23 -10.00 29.89
N MET A 642 -9.94 -10.22 29.73
CA MET A 642 -8.94 -9.15 29.65
C MET A 642 -8.81 -8.70 28.19
N LEU A 643 -8.88 -7.39 27.98
CA LEU A 643 -8.87 -6.78 26.65
C LEU A 643 -7.67 -5.84 26.53
N ASP A 644 -6.81 -6.05 25.56
CA ASP A 644 -5.68 -5.13 25.35
C ASP A 644 -6.14 -3.74 24.87
N ARG A 645 -7.18 -3.66 24.02
CA ARG A 645 -7.73 -2.42 23.41
C ARG A 645 -9.11 -2.02 23.92
N GLY A 646 -9.67 -2.77 24.88
CA GLY A 646 -11.06 -2.59 25.29
C GLY A 646 -12.01 -3.01 24.16
N LEU A 647 -13.14 -2.31 24.02
CA LEU A 647 -14.10 -2.60 22.95
C LEU A 647 -13.69 -2.03 21.59
N ASP A 648 -12.73 -1.09 21.52
CA ASP A 648 -12.31 -0.44 20.27
C ASP A 648 -11.34 -1.28 19.42
N ILE A 649 -11.81 -2.43 18.95
CA ILE A 649 -11.03 -3.41 18.18
C ILE A 649 -11.13 -3.25 16.65
N PHE A 650 -12.10 -2.48 16.14
CA PHE A 650 -12.30 -2.32 14.69
C PHE A 650 -11.52 -1.13 14.13
N GLN A 651 -11.07 -1.24 12.87
CA GLN A 651 -10.51 -0.11 12.13
C GLN A 651 -11.59 0.88 11.72
N HIS A 652 -11.15 2.08 11.32
CA HIS A 652 -12.06 3.10 10.82
C HIS A 652 -12.80 2.61 9.57
N TYR A 653 -14.11 2.83 9.53
CA TYR A 653 -14.95 2.60 8.36
C TYR A 653 -16.05 3.66 8.30
N ASP A 654 -16.65 3.82 7.12
CA ASP A 654 -17.65 4.87 6.90
C ASP A 654 -18.99 4.54 7.60
N MET A 655 -19.21 5.21 8.74
CA MET A 655 -20.41 5.07 9.56
C MET A 655 -21.63 5.77 8.97
N ASN A 656 -21.46 6.68 8.02
CA ASN A 656 -22.55 7.48 7.45
C ASN A 656 -23.18 6.82 6.22
N GLN A 657 -22.50 5.84 5.61
CA GLN A 657 -23.02 5.11 4.46
C GLN A 657 -24.05 4.03 4.89
N ALA A 658 -25.34 4.41 4.88
CA ALA A 658 -26.46 3.57 5.33
C ALA A 658 -26.56 2.17 4.67
N PHE A 659 -26.01 2.01 3.47
CA PHE A 659 -26.00 0.74 2.70
C PHE A 659 -24.67 -0.04 2.78
N SER A 660 -23.71 0.42 3.58
CA SER A 660 -22.47 -0.33 3.81
C SER A 660 -22.73 -1.54 4.70
N ILE A 661 -22.33 -2.73 4.26
CA ILE A 661 -22.48 -3.97 5.05
C ILE A 661 -21.70 -3.90 6.37
N ASN A 662 -20.57 -3.18 6.37
CA ASN A 662 -19.74 -2.96 7.55
C ASN A 662 -20.50 -2.24 8.67
N ASN A 663 -21.52 -1.43 8.35
CA ASN A 663 -22.34 -0.77 9.36
C ASN A 663 -23.25 -1.73 10.12
N ARG A 664 -23.61 -2.89 9.54
CA ARG A 664 -24.60 -3.80 10.13
C ARG A 664 -23.98 -5.10 10.63
N LEU A 665 -22.91 -5.56 10.00
CA LEU A 665 -22.32 -6.87 10.29
C LEU A 665 -20.83 -6.71 10.60
N GLN A 666 -20.49 -6.93 11.87
CA GLN A 666 -19.13 -6.77 12.40
C GLN A 666 -18.11 -7.69 11.72
N GLN A 667 -18.50 -8.92 11.36
CA GLN A 667 -17.64 -9.90 10.70
C GLN A 667 -17.02 -9.42 9.36
N TYR A 668 -17.56 -8.38 8.72
CA TYR A 668 -17.01 -7.80 7.48
C TYR A 668 -16.07 -6.61 7.73
N ARG A 669 -15.94 -6.16 8.98
CA ARG A 669 -15.03 -5.07 9.37
C ARG A 669 -13.62 -5.60 9.52
N SER A 670 -12.65 -4.80 9.10
CA SER A 670 -11.23 -5.04 9.37
C SER A 670 -10.92 -4.67 10.83
N CYS A 671 -10.18 -5.52 11.54
CA CYS A 671 -9.79 -5.29 12.94
C CYS A 671 -8.42 -4.62 13.04
N LYS A 672 -8.21 -3.88 14.13
CA LYS A 672 -6.87 -3.48 14.61
C LYS A 672 -6.14 -4.74 15.10
N ALA A 673 -4.82 -4.73 15.25
CA ALA A 673 -4.14 -5.83 15.95
C ALA A 673 -4.49 -5.76 17.44
N PHE A 674 -4.97 -6.85 18.04
CA PHE A 674 -5.43 -6.89 19.42
C PHE A 674 -5.33 -8.29 20.04
N GLU A 675 -5.35 -8.37 21.36
CA GLU A 675 -5.25 -9.60 22.15
C GLU A 675 -6.36 -9.66 23.19
N ILE A 676 -6.94 -10.85 23.38
CA ILE A 676 -8.00 -11.11 24.33
C ILE A 676 -7.70 -12.37 25.13
N THR A 677 -7.81 -12.28 26.45
CA THR A 677 -7.54 -13.41 27.35
C THR A 677 -8.77 -13.69 28.19
N TYR A 678 -9.18 -14.95 28.23
CA TYR A 678 -10.33 -15.43 28.98
C TYR A 678 -9.84 -16.24 30.18
N LEU A 679 -10.21 -15.80 31.38
CA LEU A 679 -9.84 -16.43 32.65
C LEU A 679 -11.09 -16.76 33.44
N LYS A 680 -11.09 -17.87 34.18
CA LYS A 680 -12.17 -18.22 35.09
C LYS A 680 -11.72 -17.93 36.53
N GLU A 681 -12.28 -16.89 37.13
CA GLU A 681 -12.04 -16.61 38.54
C GLU A 681 -12.81 -17.61 39.40
N GLN A 682 -12.09 -18.40 40.21
CA GLN A 682 -12.70 -19.26 41.21
C GLN A 682 -13.33 -18.37 42.29
N ASN A 683 -14.66 -18.38 42.39
CA ASN A 683 -15.37 -17.63 43.41
C ASN A 683 -14.90 -18.08 44.81
N PRO A 684 -14.33 -17.20 45.66
CA PRO A 684 -14.08 -17.51 47.05
C PRO A 684 -15.40 -17.37 47.81
N LYS A 685 -16.26 -18.41 47.74
CA LYS A 685 -17.24 -18.83 48.78
C LYS A 685 -18.30 -19.79 48.23
N ALA A 686 -18.20 -21.04 48.65
CA ALA A 686 -19.33 -21.92 48.93
C ALA A 686 -18.87 -22.95 49.98
N GLU A 687 -18.79 -22.51 51.24
CA GLU A 687 -18.97 -23.36 52.43
C GLU A 687 -20.32 -23.01 53.06
#